data_AF-A0A238C120-F1
#
_entry.id   AF-A0A238C120-F1
#
_cell.length_a   1.000
_cell.length_b   1.000
_cell.length_c   1.000
_cell.angle_alpha   90.00
_cell.angle_beta   90.00
_cell.angle_gamma   90.00
#
_symmetry.space_group_name_H-M   'P 1'
#
loop_
_entity.id
_entity.type
_entity.pdbx_description
1 polymer ?
#
loop_
_entity_poly.entity_id
_entity_poly.type
_entity_poly.pdbx_seq_one_letter_code
_entity_poly.pdbx_strand_id
1 'polypeptide(L)'
;MDNIMDGRLQAYIQEVESREKCQLDDRKKLEDAVPFSEEQLRKMDSTLKRTTAFMKKLKNVGCVQLASILQDMDKINLSKFVEEMAMTIAEAKIKYNEVQAVVTVCVHLSCYYSEFSPLLLLEFRKLLPLKRNDKIQNPSKLRVDIRLLGELCLHGVFGKEGVQLLGSAVSFLTLTDKTEHINIPILLPFCKTMNVDLFGLHPYSMKQAASTANIKLPETSIISADHKKIFTNLLLDYRSSLVDHIKQDLLEMNQLLLSIKRQTRTRGDASAEDRNHLQETRARYEKILMSGTQLSEYLGVEMETMREEQSEDEEEEVSALELSRALQEGTITIWPDEDTRQFYETKMELRQLVPAILFQESEQRTLDLVEGKIEDVDLSGLDTIVEEAEDEGDDHSESVDDEEVKIDLNEMDPSIALSGIEVPKISGQDLKLMMNAFMEQLPWLINRDLIDKAALDFVTNLNTKNNRKKLCQMMLEQYRNRLDLLPFYGRLVATLEPVMPDLALELSHSLLQQFRTAVQNKTKQRVDLKIRCARFISELVKFGIIPKGEGLSCLRMVLFDFRGHNVDMCCAMVDAMGQFLYRSTDSHGKMKILLGVMMKKRDRINDPRQQMLIDNAFYTCIPPTVEEKPKCESDPFQDFIRYLISNLSRYRMEITVRCLRKLDWSDPVCANYAVECLSNPSLPRYNNVPYLASLIAALSSCHDWIGIRVLDATLEDIRIALELNNPSLNQITLLSVIFLGQLYNYSVCDSPIIFKTLYQLITFGAFDPLLDDWNNLTRIVLVCELLLVCGEYFNVGSAKKKLDCFLAYFYRYLLAKEEAFKAHDIIFPKNVRFRVEEMSDYVRKGIKIPKSFDEAQRVIDGIQQQYKKMVDAALEGKVAQQTEEEEMDEEEEEPRKINCAAEAGGDEDISSSEENVVSIHDENERVRVHTNRVLLPEDELFVRQLEQSKTNAVSVPVSEITVPTSARQKFHRSIAFDASTRDIKSGDILDSGTETRMAILTRGKGNKTVLKAIAMDAPSFLTETWNAQREKERKEFTAHKHITLSMNERMMMDDNESLSE
;
A
#
# COMPACT_ATOMS: atom_id res chain seq x y z
N MET A 1 -14.32 20.65 -29.20
CA MET A 1 -15.63 19.97 -29.11
C MET A 1 -16.72 20.76 -29.82
N ASP A 2 -16.66 22.10 -29.81
CA ASP A 2 -17.68 22.98 -30.41
C ASP A 2 -17.92 22.77 -31.91
N ASN A 3 -16.87 22.59 -32.73
CA ASN A 3 -17.03 22.30 -34.17
C ASN A 3 -17.73 20.95 -34.48
N ILE A 4 -17.67 19.98 -33.56
CA ILE A 4 -18.32 18.66 -33.74
C ILE A 4 -19.79 18.74 -33.32
N MET A 5 -20.10 19.52 -32.27
CA MET A 5 -21.47 19.77 -31.82
C MET A 5 -22.28 20.57 -32.86
N ASP A 6 -21.67 21.56 -33.51
CA ASP A 6 -22.33 22.36 -34.56
C ASP A 6 -22.72 21.50 -35.79
N GLY A 7 -21.81 20.62 -36.24
CA GLY A 7 -22.09 19.69 -37.34
C GLY A 7 -23.22 18.69 -37.03
N ARG A 8 -23.32 18.20 -35.78
CA ARG A 8 -24.39 17.30 -35.35
C ARG A 8 -25.76 17.99 -35.31
N LEU A 9 -25.79 19.24 -34.85
CA LEU A 9 -27.01 20.04 -34.77
C LEU A 9 -27.54 20.36 -36.17
N GLN A 10 -26.67 20.75 -37.11
CA GLN A 10 -27.06 21.02 -38.50
C GLN A 10 -27.60 19.78 -39.21
N ALA A 11 -26.97 18.62 -39.02
CA ALA A 11 -27.46 17.35 -39.57
C ALA A 11 -28.85 16.98 -39.02
N TYR A 12 -29.09 17.21 -37.72
CA TYR A 12 -30.40 16.98 -37.10
C TYR A 12 -31.49 17.91 -37.67
N ILE A 13 -31.19 19.20 -37.84
CA ILE A 13 -32.15 20.16 -38.42
C ILE A 13 -32.51 19.74 -39.85
N GLN A 14 -31.52 19.40 -40.67
CA GLN A 14 -31.74 18.93 -42.05
C GLN A 14 -32.58 17.63 -42.09
N GLU A 15 -32.34 16.70 -41.16
CA GLU A 15 -33.13 15.46 -41.06
C GLU A 15 -34.61 15.76 -40.78
N VAL A 16 -34.89 16.65 -39.81
CA VAL A 16 -36.27 17.02 -39.43
C VAL A 16 -36.98 17.73 -40.59
N GLU A 17 -36.32 18.70 -41.24
CA GLU A 17 -36.89 19.43 -42.38
C GLU A 17 -37.14 18.51 -43.58
N SER A 18 -36.21 17.59 -43.87
CA SER A 18 -36.39 16.60 -44.95
C SER A 18 -37.56 15.66 -44.66
N ARG A 19 -37.75 15.28 -43.39
CA ARG A 19 -38.85 14.41 -42.97
C ARG A 19 -40.21 15.12 -43.08
N GLU A 20 -40.31 16.35 -42.58
CA GLU A 20 -41.53 17.15 -42.70
C GLU A 20 -41.91 17.37 -44.16
N LYS A 21 -40.92 17.71 -45.01
CA LYS A 21 -41.15 17.88 -46.45
C LYS A 21 -41.70 16.62 -47.09
N CYS A 22 -41.11 15.45 -46.80
CA CYS A 22 -41.59 14.17 -47.32
C CYS A 22 -43.04 13.88 -46.91
N GLN A 23 -43.37 14.15 -45.64
CA GLN A 23 -44.73 13.95 -45.10
C GLN A 23 -45.75 14.90 -45.75
N LEU A 24 -45.39 16.17 -45.97
CA LEU A 24 -46.24 17.15 -46.66
C LEU A 24 -46.42 16.81 -48.15
N ASP A 25 -45.36 16.39 -48.83
CA ASP A 25 -45.41 15.96 -50.23
C ASP A 25 -46.35 14.75 -50.41
N ASP A 26 -46.29 13.76 -49.51
CA ASP A 26 -47.17 12.59 -49.56
C ASP A 26 -48.62 12.93 -49.22
N ARG A 27 -48.87 13.83 -48.27
CA ARG A 27 -50.22 14.36 -48.01
C ARG A 27 -50.81 15.06 -49.22
N LYS A 28 -50.01 15.92 -49.87
CA LYS A 28 -50.42 16.61 -51.09
C LYS A 28 -50.72 15.62 -52.21
N LYS A 29 -49.89 14.58 -52.39
CA LYS A 29 -50.17 13.50 -53.35
C LYS A 29 -51.49 12.81 -53.09
N LEU A 30 -51.86 12.57 -51.83
CA LEU A 30 -53.13 11.95 -51.45
C LEU A 30 -54.32 12.90 -51.68
N GLU A 31 -54.17 14.19 -51.41
CA GLU A 31 -55.20 15.21 -51.68
C GLU A 31 -55.47 15.38 -53.18
N ASP A 32 -54.40 15.36 -53.99
CA ASP A 32 -54.46 15.49 -55.45
C ASP A 32 -54.79 14.16 -56.16
N ALA A 33 -54.90 13.04 -55.43
CA ALA A 33 -55.07 11.71 -56.01
C ALA A 33 -56.45 11.52 -56.66
N VAL A 34 -56.44 11.02 -57.89
CA VAL A 34 -57.65 10.53 -58.56
C VAL A 34 -57.57 9.01 -58.60
N PRO A 35 -58.48 8.29 -57.90
CA PRO A 35 -58.51 6.83 -57.92
C PRO A 35 -58.66 6.27 -59.33
N PHE A 36 -58.21 5.03 -59.56
CA PHE A 36 -58.31 4.42 -60.88
C PHE A 36 -59.77 4.33 -61.35
N SER A 37 -60.03 4.86 -62.56
CA SER A 37 -61.33 4.72 -63.21
C SER A 37 -61.59 3.26 -63.63
N GLU A 38 -62.87 2.89 -63.77
CA GLU A 38 -63.22 1.54 -64.26
C GLU A 38 -62.57 1.20 -65.61
N GLU A 39 -62.40 2.19 -66.49
CA GLU A 39 -61.77 1.99 -67.80
C GLU A 39 -60.27 1.69 -67.70
N GLN A 40 -59.57 2.31 -66.76
CA GLN A 40 -58.15 2.01 -66.48
C GLN A 40 -58.00 0.63 -65.85
N LEU A 41 -58.84 0.30 -64.87
CA LEU A 41 -58.82 -1.01 -64.20
C LEU A 41 -59.07 -2.17 -65.19
N ARG A 42 -59.91 -1.98 -66.22
CA ARG A 42 -60.15 -2.99 -67.26
C ARG A 42 -58.93 -3.26 -68.16
N LYS A 43 -58.00 -2.29 -68.30
CA LYS A 43 -56.77 -2.43 -69.11
C LYS A 43 -55.62 -3.10 -68.37
N MET A 44 -55.72 -3.22 -67.04
CA MET A 44 -54.70 -3.81 -66.18
C MET A 44 -54.82 -5.34 -66.09
N ASP A 45 -53.72 -6.02 -65.76
CA ASP A 45 -53.68 -7.49 -65.65
C ASP A 45 -54.42 -7.96 -64.38
N SER A 46 -55.46 -8.79 -64.55
CA SER A 46 -56.27 -9.37 -63.45
C SER A 46 -56.05 -10.88 -63.28
N THR A 47 -54.99 -11.44 -63.87
CA THR A 47 -54.68 -12.86 -63.74
C THR A 47 -54.37 -13.25 -62.30
N LEU A 48 -55.03 -14.31 -61.82
CA LEU A 48 -54.88 -14.80 -60.44
C LEU A 48 -53.41 -15.07 -60.08
N LYS A 49 -52.62 -15.58 -61.04
CA LYS A 49 -51.19 -15.82 -60.85
C LYS A 49 -50.42 -14.54 -60.49
N ARG A 50 -50.71 -13.41 -61.16
CA ARG A 50 -50.04 -12.13 -60.90
C ARG A 50 -50.54 -11.49 -59.61
N THR A 51 -51.85 -11.50 -59.35
CA THR A 51 -52.40 -10.94 -58.10
C THR A 51 -51.91 -11.73 -56.88
N THR A 52 -51.90 -13.07 -56.90
CA THR A 52 -51.35 -13.87 -55.80
C THR A 52 -49.84 -13.68 -55.63
N ALA A 53 -49.08 -13.49 -56.71
CA ALA A 53 -47.65 -13.17 -56.63
C ALA A 53 -47.42 -11.80 -55.97
N PHE A 54 -48.24 -10.80 -56.30
CA PHE A 54 -48.21 -9.50 -55.64
C PHE A 54 -48.51 -9.61 -54.14
N MET A 55 -49.56 -10.33 -53.75
CA MET A 55 -49.91 -10.57 -52.34
C MET A 55 -48.76 -11.22 -51.55
N LYS A 56 -48.03 -12.17 -52.16
CA LYS A 56 -46.83 -12.78 -51.54
C LYS A 56 -45.70 -11.77 -51.35
N LYS A 57 -45.50 -10.84 -52.28
CA LYS A 57 -44.52 -9.76 -52.13
C LYS A 57 -44.94 -8.80 -51.00
N LEU A 58 -46.23 -8.46 -50.94
CA LEU A 58 -46.78 -7.56 -49.93
C LEU A 58 -46.66 -8.13 -48.50
N LYS A 59 -46.81 -9.45 -48.33
CA LYS A 59 -46.60 -10.13 -47.05
C LYS A 59 -45.18 -9.97 -46.48
N ASN A 60 -44.19 -9.82 -47.36
CA ASN A 60 -42.78 -9.59 -47.03
C ASN A 60 -42.34 -8.18 -47.45
N VAL A 61 -43.21 -7.19 -47.26
CA VAL A 61 -42.94 -5.80 -47.64
C VAL A 61 -41.74 -5.25 -46.85
N GLY A 62 -40.83 -4.60 -47.58
CA GLY A 62 -39.60 -4.02 -47.05
C GLY A 62 -38.81 -3.30 -48.15
N CYS A 63 -37.63 -2.77 -47.81
CA CYS A 63 -36.85 -1.93 -48.73
C CYS A 63 -36.44 -2.65 -50.03
N VAL A 64 -36.16 -3.96 -49.97
CA VAL A 64 -35.73 -4.75 -51.13
C VAL A 64 -36.87 -4.94 -52.13
N GLN A 65 -38.10 -5.12 -51.65
CA GLN A 65 -39.28 -5.39 -52.47
C GLN A 65 -39.95 -4.10 -52.98
N LEU A 66 -39.67 -2.94 -52.36
CA LEU A 66 -40.34 -1.67 -52.63
C LEU A 66 -40.42 -1.31 -54.12
N ALA A 67 -39.29 -1.28 -54.83
CA ALA A 67 -39.26 -0.90 -56.24
C ALA A 67 -40.08 -1.86 -57.12
N SER A 68 -40.04 -3.16 -56.83
CA SER A 68 -40.85 -4.14 -57.57
C SER A 68 -42.33 -4.03 -57.23
N ILE A 69 -42.69 -3.73 -55.98
CA ILE A 69 -44.08 -3.55 -55.57
C ILE A 69 -44.68 -2.34 -56.29
N LEU A 70 -43.99 -1.20 -56.27
CA LEU A 70 -44.46 0.02 -56.95
C LEU A 70 -44.68 -0.18 -58.46
N GLN A 71 -43.76 -0.86 -59.15
CA GLN A 71 -43.91 -1.16 -60.58
C GLN A 71 -45.08 -2.12 -60.89
N ASP A 72 -45.41 -3.02 -59.97
CA ASP A 72 -46.50 -3.97 -60.13
C ASP A 72 -47.86 -3.28 -59.88
N MET A 73 -47.93 -2.29 -58.98
CA MET A 73 -49.15 -1.53 -58.66
C MET A 73 -49.72 -0.77 -59.87
N ASP A 74 -48.87 -0.31 -60.79
CA ASP A 74 -49.32 0.40 -62.01
C ASP A 74 -49.81 -0.55 -63.12
N LYS A 75 -49.60 -1.87 -62.97
CA LYS A 75 -49.84 -2.87 -64.04
C LYS A 75 -50.90 -3.90 -63.69
N ILE A 76 -51.12 -4.17 -62.41
CA ILE A 76 -51.99 -5.24 -61.92
C ILE A 76 -53.28 -4.64 -61.36
N ASN A 77 -54.43 -5.22 -61.75
CA ASN A 77 -55.72 -4.84 -61.19
C ASN A 77 -55.94 -5.53 -59.83
N LEU A 78 -55.83 -4.77 -58.74
CA LEU A 78 -55.97 -5.25 -57.36
C LEU A 78 -57.32 -4.85 -56.71
N SER A 79 -58.29 -4.33 -57.47
CA SER A 79 -59.54 -3.79 -56.92
C SER A 79 -60.37 -4.81 -56.13
N LYS A 80 -60.26 -6.10 -56.45
CA LYS A 80 -60.94 -7.19 -55.73
C LYS A 80 -60.19 -7.68 -54.48
N PHE A 81 -58.96 -7.21 -54.25
CA PHE A 81 -58.06 -7.68 -53.20
C PHE A 81 -57.76 -6.61 -52.15
N VAL A 82 -58.45 -5.46 -52.16
CA VAL A 82 -58.15 -4.32 -51.27
C VAL A 82 -58.26 -4.68 -49.78
N GLU A 83 -59.28 -5.43 -49.39
CA GLU A 83 -59.45 -5.93 -48.02
C GLU A 83 -58.34 -6.91 -47.62
N GLU A 84 -57.98 -7.84 -48.52
CA GLU A 84 -56.88 -8.79 -48.28
C GLU A 84 -55.52 -8.07 -48.20
N MET A 85 -55.30 -7.01 -48.99
CA MET A 85 -54.10 -6.17 -48.93
C MET A 85 -53.98 -5.47 -47.59
N ALA A 86 -55.08 -4.86 -47.11
CA ALA A 86 -55.13 -4.20 -45.81
C ALA A 86 -54.79 -5.18 -44.67
N MET A 87 -55.42 -6.36 -44.66
CA MET A 87 -55.13 -7.42 -43.69
C MET A 87 -53.68 -7.92 -43.77
N THR A 88 -53.18 -8.15 -44.99
CA THR A 88 -51.81 -8.63 -45.21
C THR A 88 -50.76 -7.66 -44.68
N ILE A 89 -50.96 -6.35 -44.86
CA ILE A 89 -50.05 -5.32 -44.35
C ILE A 89 -50.13 -5.23 -42.83
N ALA A 90 -51.33 -5.26 -42.25
CA ALA A 90 -51.53 -5.21 -40.80
C ALA A 90 -50.87 -6.40 -40.08
N GLU A 91 -50.91 -7.58 -40.68
CA GLU A 91 -50.30 -8.81 -40.14
C GLU A 91 -48.82 -9.01 -40.51
N ALA A 92 -48.28 -8.19 -41.42
CA ALA A 92 -46.92 -8.36 -41.92
C ALA A 92 -45.87 -8.27 -40.80
N LYS A 93 -44.81 -9.08 -40.92
CA LYS A 93 -43.66 -9.06 -40.01
C LYS A 93 -42.65 -8.01 -40.47
N ILE A 94 -42.96 -6.75 -40.18
CA ILE A 94 -42.17 -5.60 -40.60
C ILE A 94 -41.01 -5.38 -39.63
N LYS A 95 -39.80 -5.15 -40.15
CA LYS A 95 -38.69 -4.71 -39.32
C LYS A 95 -38.79 -3.22 -39.03
N TYR A 96 -38.31 -2.80 -37.87
CA TYR A 96 -38.40 -1.41 -37.43
C TYR A 96 -37.75 -0.42 -38.42
N ASN A 97 -36.65 -0.79 -39.08
CA ASN A 97 -35.99 0.05 -40.09
C ASN A 97 -36.67 0.04 -41.48
N GLU A 98 -37.59 -0.89 -41.74
CA GLU A 98 -38.29 -1.03 -43.02
C GLU A 98 -39.64 -0.29 -43.04
N VAL A 99 -40.06 0.31 -41.91
CA VAL A 99 -41.35 0.99 -41.77
C VAL A 99 -41.59 2.04 -42.87
N GLN A 100 -40.58 2.83 -43.21
CA GLN A 100 -40.72 3.87 -44.25
C GLN A 100 -41.06 3.29 -45.63
N ALA A 101 -40.49 2.13 -46.00
CA ALA A 101 -40.84 1.45 -47.25
C ALA A 101 -42.31 1.00 -47.25
N VAL A 102 -42.82 0.55 -46.11
CA VAL A 102 -44.23 0.16 -45.97
C VAL A 102 -45.14 1.38 -46.09
N VAL A 103 -44.76 2.51 -45.47
CA VAL A 103 -45.50 3.78 -45.57
C VAL A 103 -45.62 4.22 -47.02
N THR A 104 -44.52 4.20 -47.79
CA THR A 104 -44.56 4.53 -49.22
C THR A 104 -45.54 3.64 -50.00
N VAL A 105 -45.54 2.32 -49.75
CA VAL A 105 -46.51 1.40 -50.38
C VAL A 105 -47.94 1.76 -49.99
N CYS A 106 -48.19 2.05 -48.72
CA CYS A 106 -49.53 2.44 -48.24
C CYS A 106 -50.00 3.75 -48.87
N VAL A 107 -49.14 4.78 -48.99
CA VAL A 107 -49.47 6.05 -49.65
C VAL A 107 -49.92 5.79 -51.10
N HIS A 108 -49.17 5.00 -51.87
CA HIS A 108 -49.55 4.66 -53.25
C HIS A 108 -50.86 3.85 -53.33
N LEU A 109 -51.06 2.87 -52.44
CA LEU A 109 -52.30 2.09 -52.38
C LEU A 109 -53.51 2.99 -52.08
N SER A 110 -53.35 3.94 -51.16
CA SER A 110 -54.37 4.92 -50.81
C SER A 110 -54.69 5.89 -51.94
N CYS A 111 -53.70 6.28 -52.77
CA CYS A 111 -53.96 7.09 -53.97
C CYS A 111 -54.80 6.34 -55.01
N TYR A 112 -54.55 5.04 -55.18
CA TYR A 112 -55.16 4.22 -56.23
C TYR A 112 -56.53 3.65 -55.83
N TYR A 113 -56.72 3.32 -54.56
CA TYR A 113 -57.90 2.65 -54.03
C TYR A 113 -58.45 3.40 -52.80
N SER A 114 -59.58 4.09 -52.97
CA SER A 114 -60.19 4.91 -51.91
C SER A 114 -60.55 4.13 -50.63
N GLU A 115 -60.98 2.88 -50.79
CA GLU A 115 -61.38 2.01 -49.67
C GLU A 115 -60.20 1.41 -48.88
N PHE A 116 -58.95 1.57 -49.36
CA PHE A 116 -57.80 0.94 -48.73
C PHE A 116 -57.51 1.51 -47.33
N SER A 117 -57.44 2.83 -47.18
CA SER A 117 -57.13 3.46 -45.88
C SER A 117 -58.15 3.13 -44.79
N PRO A 118 -59.48 3.24 -45.01
CA PRO A 118 -60.48 2.86 -44.01
C PRO A 118 -60.40 1.38 -43.59
N LEU A 119 -60.18 0.47 -44.55
CA LEU A 119 -60.05 -0.96 -44.26
C LEU A 119 -58.77 -1.26 -43.46
N LEU A 120 -57.65 -0.63 -43.80
CA LEU A 120 -56.41 -0.79 -43.05
C LEU A 120 -56.56 -0.27 -41.60
N LEU A 121 -57.23 0.88 -41.41
CA LEU A 121 -57.49 1.43 -40.09
C LEU A 121 -58.35 0.48 -39.23
N LEU A 122 -59.34 -0.17 -39.84
CA LEU A 122 -60.18 -1.17 -39.18
C LEU A 122 -59.35 -2.36 -38.68
N GLU A 123 -58.38 -2.83 -39.46
CA GLU A 123 -57.49 -3.92 -39.06
C GLU A 123 -56.56 -3.50 -37.91
N PHE A 124 -55.96 -2.31 -37.95
CA PHE A 124 -55.19 -1.79 -36.81
C PHE A 124 -56.02 -1.71 -35.52
N ARG A 125 -57.29 -1.32 -35.63
CA ARG A 125 -58.20 -1.23 -34.48
C ARG A 125 -58.49 -2.60 -33.84
N LYS A 126 -58.42 -3.70 -34.60
CA LYS A 126 -58.58 -5.07 -34.10
C LYS A 126 -57.30 -5.58 -33.42
N LEU A 127 -56.14 -5.18 -33.92
CA LEU A 127 -54.82 -5.71 -33.48
C LEU A 127 -54.24 -4.97 -32.27
N LEU A 128 -54.56 -3.68 -32.10
CA LEU A 128 -54.00 -2.87 -31.03
C LEU A 128 -54.74 -3.09 -29.70
N PRO A 129 -54.03 -3.08 -28.55
CA PRO A 129 -54.65 -3.09 -27.25
C PRO A 129 -55.23 -1.69 -26.96
N LEU A 130 -56.52 -1.62 -26.65
CA LEU A 130 -57.25 -0.36 -26.45
C LEU A 130 -57.94 -0.29 -25.10
N LYS A 131 -58.31 -1.43 -24.52
CA LYS A 131 -58.99 -1.52 -23.22
C LYS A 131 -57.97 -1.84 -22.14
N ARG A 132 -58.19 -1.31 -20.95
CA ARG A 132 -57.30 -1.48 -19.78
C ARG A 132 -56.98 -2.95 -19.42
N ASN A 133 -57.87 -3.89 -19.76
CA ASN A 133 -57.71 -5.32 -19.48
C ASN A 133 -57.11 -6.13 -20.65
N ASP A 134 -56.80 -5.48 -21.77
CA ASP A 134 -56.19 -6.16 -22.91
C ASP A 134 -54.77 -6.59 -22.55
N LYS A 135 -54.40 -7.81 -22.97
CA LYS A 135 -53.03 -8.32 -22.77
C LYS A 135 -52.21 -8.09 -24.03
N ILE A 136 -50.99 -7.59 -23.85
CA ILE A 136 -50.03 -7.45 -24.95
C ILE A 136 -49.48 -8.84 -25.29
N GLN A 137 -49.97 -9.44 -26.38
CA GLN A 137 -49.50 -10.77 -26.81
C GLN A 137 -48.07 -10.74 -27.38
N ASN A 138 -47.75 -9.69 -28.15
CA ASN A 138 -46.44 -9.57 -28.80
C ASN A 138 -45.91 -8.12 -28.70
N PRO A 139 -45.11 -7.82 -27.65
CA PRO A 139 -44.51 -6.50 -27.45
C PRO A 139 -43.64 -6.04 -28.63
N SER A 140 -42.92 -6.98 -29.27
CA SER A 140 -42.02 -6.66 -30.39
C SER A 140 -42.76 -6.22 -31.64
N LYS A 141 -43.90 -6.85 -31.94
CA LYS A 141 -44.79 -6.44 -33.03
C LYS A 141 -45.49 -5.12 -32.69
N LEU A 142 -46.04 -4.99 -31.49
CA LEU A 142 -46.72 -3.77 -31.05
C LEU A 142 -45.82 -2.52 -31.15
N ARG A 143 -44.54 -2.65 -30.80
CA ARG A 143 -43.52 -1.60 -30.97
C ARG A 143 -43.36 -1.12 -32.42
N VAL A 144 -43.49 -2.01 -33.40
CA VAL A 144 -43.42 -1.66 -34.83
C VAL A 144 -44.76 -1.10 -35.29
N ASP A 145 -45.86 -1.73 -34.90
CA ASP A 145 -47.22 -1.38 -35.32
C ASP A 145 -47.60 0.05 -34.87
N ILE A 146 -47.24 0.47 -33.65
CA ILE A 146 -47.51 1.82 -33.15
C ILE A 146 -46.67 2.86 -33.91
N ARG A 147 -45.42 2.54 -34.25
CA ARG A 147 -44.61 3.42 -35.11
C ARG A 147 -45.23 3.54 -36.49
N LEU A 148 -45.61 2.42 -37.12
CA LEU A 148 -46.23 2.41 -38.43
C LEU A 148 -47.54 3.20 -38.43
N LEU A 149 -48.39 3.02 -37.41
CA LEU A 149 -49.61 3.80 -37.23
C LEU A 149 -49.32 5.30 -37.12
N GLY A 150 -48.28 5.68 -36.37
CA GLY A 150 -47.81 7.07 -36.28
C GLY A 150 -47.39 7.64 -37.62
N GLU A 151 -46.53 6.94 -38.37
CA GLU A 151 -46.07 7.36 -39.69
C GLU A 151 -47.24 7.47 -40.69
N LEU A 152 -48.18 6.53 -40.70
CA LEU A 152 -49.35 6.55 -41.58
C LEU A 152 -50.28 7.74 -41.27
N CYS A 153 -50.40 8.14 -40.00
CA CYS A 153 -51.08 9.39 -39.63
C CYS A 153 -50.32 10.62 -40.14
N LEU A 154 -48.98 10.63 -40.01
CA LEU A 154 -48.14 11.75 -40.44
C LEU A 154 -48.16 11.96 -41.96
N HIS A 155 -48.14 10.88 -42.75
CA HIS A 155 -48.19 10.95 -44.22
C HIS A 155 -49.62 11.11 -44.78
N GLY A 156 -50.64 11.17 -43.92
CA GLY A 156 -52.03 11.44 -44.34
C GLY A 156 -52.82 10.22 -44.82
N VAL A 157 -52.25 9.02 -44.76
CA VAL A 157 -52.97 7.77 -45.05
C VAL A 157 -54.15 7.61 -44.09
N PHE A 158 -53.94 7.92 -42.81
CA PHE A 158 -55.01 8.02 -41.82
C PHE A 158 -55.31 9.46 -41.45
N GLY A 159 -56.59 9.81 -41.44
CA GLY A 159 -57.08 11.10 -40.97
C GLY A 159 -57.21 11.19 -39.45
N LYS A 160 -58.15 12.01 -38.97
CA LYS A 160 -58.37 12.27 -37.54
C LYS A 160 -58.64 10.99 -36.72
N GLU A 161 -59.34 10.02 -37.29
CA GLU A 161 -59.65 8.74 -36.63
C GLU A 161 -58.39 7.91 -36.33
N GLY A 162 -57.38 7.96 -37.20
CA GLY A 162 -56.10 7.29 -36.96
C GLY A 162 -55.32 7.91 -35.80
N VAL A 163 -55.31 9.24 -35.72
CA VAL A 163 -54.68 9.97 -34.61
C VAL A 163 -55.36 9.64 -33.29
N GLN A 164 -56.69 9.51 -33.27
CA GLN A 164 -57.45 9.07 -32.10
C GLN A 164 -57.13 7.64 -31.70
N LEU A 165 -56.99 6.73 -32.67
CA LEU A 165 -56.61 5.34 -32.41
C LEU A 165 -55.19 5.25 -31.82
N LEU A 166 -54.25 6.01 -32.39
CA LEU A 166 -52.88 6.13 -31.88
C LEU A 166 -52.86 6.68 -30.45
N GLY A 167 -53.61 7.75 -30.18
CA GLY A 167 -53.76 8.32 -28.85
C GLY A 167 -54.32 7.30 -27.84
N SER A 168 -55.29 6.49 -28.26
CA SER A 168 -55.86 5.43 -27.43
C SER A 168 -54.85 4.33 -27.11
N ALA A 169 -54.05 3.90 -28.09
CA ALA A 169 -53.01 2.90 -27.90
C ALA A 169 -51.87 3.39 -26.99
N VAL A 170 -51.40 4.63 -27.19
CA VAL A 170 -50.38 5.25 -26.32
C VAL A 170 -50.92 5.42 -24.90
N SER A 171 -52.17 5.88 -24.76
CA SER A 171 -52.85 6.01 -23.47
C SER A 171 -52.99 4.66 -22.74
N PHE A 172 -53.33 3.59 -23.46
CA PHE A 172 -53.32 2.24 -22.89
C PHE A 172 -51.94 1.89 -22.32
N LEU A 173 -50.86 2.10 -23.09
CA LEU A 173 -49.50 1.74 -22.67
C LEU A 173 -49.02 2.54 -21.46
N THR A 174 -49.33 3.83 -21.39
CA THR A 174 -48.88 4.70 -20.29
C THR A 174 -49.74 4.57 -19.05
N LEU A 175 -51.06 4.40 -19.18
CA LEU A 175 -51.97 4.34 -18.03
C LEU A 175 -52.05 2.97 -17.36
N THR A 176 -51.69 1.89 -18.07
CA THR A 176 -51.66 0.53 -17.50
C THR A 176 -50.36 0.19 -16.77
N ASP A 177 -49.32 1.02 -16.93
CA ASP A 177 -47.96 0.67 -16.55
C ASP A 177 -47.27 1.77 -15.73
N LYS A 178 -47.84 2.08 -14.56
CA LYS A 178 -47.36 3.19 -13.72
C LYS A 178 -46.36 2.80 -12.64
N THR A 179 -46.17 1.51 -12.38
CA THR A 179 -45.31 1.01 -11.30
C THR A 179 -44.10 0.28 -11.86
N GLU A 180 -44.31 -0.81 -12.59
CA GLU A 180 -43.24 -1.69 -13.09
C GLU A 180 -42.54 -1.16 -14.35
N HIS A 181 -43.21 -0.30 -15.12
CA HIS A 181 -42.70 0.30 -16.36
C HIS A 181 -42.28 -0.73 -17.44
N ILE A 182 -43.01 -1.84 -17.57
CA ILE A 182 -42.72 -2.95 -18.49
C ILE A 182 -42.87 -2.53 -19.97
N ASN A 183 -43.72 -1.54 -20.26
CA ASN A 183 -44.01 -1.05 -21.60
C ASN A 183 -42.95 -0.06 -22.12
N ILE A 184 -41.98 0.36 -21.29
CA ILE A 184 -40.94 1.32 -21.68
C ILE A 184 -40.16 0.91 -22.96
N PRO A 185 -39.84 -0.37 -23.25
CA PRO A 185 -39.11 -0.74 -24.46
C PRO A 185 -39.94 -0.62 -25.75
N ILE A 186 -41.27 -0.51 -25.63
CA ILE A 186 -42.20 -0.23 -26.73
C ILE A 186 -42.23 1.27 -27.00
N LEU A 187 -42.35 2.06 -25.92
CA LEU A 187 -42.49 3.52 -25.98
C LEU A 187 -41.19 4.24 -26.36
N LEU A 188 -40.03 3.81 -25.86
CA LEU A 188 -38.74 4.49 -26.09
C LEU A 188 -38.41 4.69 -27.58
N PRO A 189 -38.46 3.64 -28.44
CA PRO A 189 -38.19 3.83 -29.86
C PRO A 189 -39.25 4.70 -30.54
N PHE A 190 -40.52 4.54 -30.16
CA PHE A 190 -41.60 5.39 -30.67
C PHE A 190 -41.32 6.87 -30.34
N CYS A 191 -40.94 7.17 -29.10
CA CYS A 191 -40.63 8.52 -28.67
C CYS A 191 -39.42 9.12 -29.41
N LYS A 192 -38.39 8.30 -29.65
CA LYS A 192 -37.21 8.70 -30.44
C LYS A 192 -37.58 9.15 -31.84
N THR A 193 -38.46 8.42 -32.52
CA THR A 193 -38.82 8.69 -33.92
C THR A 193 -39.87 9.78 -34.09
N MET A 194 -40.81 9.90 -33.13
CA MET A 194 -42.00 10.76 -33.25
C MET A 194 -41.88 12.12 -32.53
N ASN A 195 -40.72 12.40 -31.93
CA ASN A 195 -40.45 13.54 -31.06
C ASN A 195 -41.03 14.88 -31.56
N VAL A 196 -40.54 15.38 -32.70
CA VAL A 196 -40.93 16.70 -33.23
C VAL A 196 -42.30 16.64 -33.89
N ASP A 197 -42.56 15.56 -34.63
CA ASP A 197 -43.72 15.45 -35.53
C ASP A 197 -45.03 15.28 -34.75
N LEU A 198 -45.01 14.46 -33.68
CA LEU A 198 -46.20 14.11 -32.91
C LEU A 198 -46.29 14.84 -31.56
N PHE A 199 -45.15 15.15 -30.91
CA PHE A 199 -45.15 15.78 -29.59
C PHE A 199 -44.77 17.26 -29.64
N GLY A 200 -44.10 17.70 -30.72
CA GLY A 200 -43.54 19.05 -30.80
C GLY A 200 -42.37 19.25 -29.83
N LEU A 201 -41.65 18.17 -29.49
CA LEU A 201 -40.52 18.21 -28.57
C LEU A 201 -39.24 17.81 -29.30
N HIS A 202 -38.17 18.53 -29.02
CA HIS A 202 -36.82 18.18 -29.48
C HIS A 202 -36.04 17.46 -28.38
N PRO A 203 -35.07 16.59 -28.73
CA PRO A 203 -34.22 15.96 -27.74
C PRO A 203 -33.49 16.99 -26.86
N TYR A 204 -33.27 16.66 -25.58
CA TYR A 204 -32.72 17.60 -24.60
C TYR A 204 -31.32 18.09 -24.99
N SER A 205 -30.44 17.18 -25.42
CA SER A 205 -29.10 17.52 -25.93
C SER A 205 -29.15 18.49 -27.12
N MET A 206 -30.13 18.34 -28.03
CA MET A 206 -30.31 19.23 -29.18
C MET A 206 -30.83 20.61 -28.76
N LYS A 207 -31.74 20.67 -27.77
CA LYS A 207 -32.21 21.96 -27.20
C LYS A 207 -31.07 22.73 -26.53
N GLN A 208 -30.22 22.04 -25.76
CA GLN A 208 -29.04 22.65 -25.15
C GLN A 208 -28.09 23.18 -26.23
N ALA A 209 -27.70 22.35 -27.19
CA ALA A 209 -26.80 22.75 -28.27
C ALA A 209 -27.34 23.95 -29.08
N ALA A 210 -28.64 23.95 -29.40
CA ALA A 210 -29.30 25.05 -30.08
C ALA A 210 -29.32 26.34 -29.24
N SER A 211 -29.50 26.24 -27.92
CA SER A 211 -29.48 27.39 -27.01
C SER A 211 -28.07 27.99 -26.90
N THR A 212 -27.03 27.15 -26.85
CA THR A 212 -25.63 27.60 -26.84
C THR A 212 -25.22 28.24 -28.17
N ALA A 213 -25.68 27.69 -29.29
CA ALA A 213 -25.40 28.21 -30.64
C ALA A 213 -26.34 29.34 -31.08
N ASN A 214 -27.38 29.66 -30.29
CA ASN A 214 -28.43 30.63 -30.60
C ASN A 214 -29.14 30.35 -31.95
N ILE A 215 -29.39 29.07 -32.25
CA ILE A 215 -30.06 28.59 -33.48
C ILE A 215 -31.51 28.24 -33.15
N LYS A 216 -32.46 28.68 -33.98
CA LYS A 216 -33.87 28.30 -33.84
C LYS A 216 -34.11 26.90 -34.41
N LEU A 217 -34.69 26.01 -33.60
CA LEU A 217 -35.05 24.65 -34.03
C LEU A 217 -36.31 24.65 -34.92
N PRO A 218 -36.43 23.70 -35.88
CA PRO A 218 -37.56 23.61 -36.79
C PRO A 218 -38.83 23.09 -36.10
N GLU A 219 -39.97 23.73 -36.36
CA GLU A 219 -41.29 23.30 -35.85
C GLU A 219 -42.13 22.71 -36.98
N THR A 220 -42.71 21.53 -36.75
CA THR A 220 -43.54 20.86 -37.76
C THR A 220 -45.02 21.27 -37.70
N SER A 221 -45.65 21.37 -38.86
CA SER A 221 -47.03 21.85 -39.04
C SER A 221 -48.08 20.76 -39.33
N ILE A 222 -47.66 19.49 -39.35
CA ILE A 222 -48.44 18.36 -39.88
C ILE A 222 -49.65 17.96 -39.00
N ILE A 223 -49.50 18.07 -37.68
CA ILE A 223 -50.52 17.75 -36.67
C ILE A 223 -50.86 19.02 -35.87
N SER A 224 -52.14 19.17 -35.50
CA SER A 224 -52.60 20.31 -34.70
C SER A 224 -51.91 20.38 -33.34
N ALA A 225 -51.66 21.61 -32.88
CA ALA A 225 -51.04 21.87 -31.58
C ALA A 225 -51.79 21.20 -30.41
N ASP A 226 -53.11 21.10 -30.49
CA ASP A 226 -53.94 20.46 -29.45
C ASP A 226 -53.66 18.95 -29.34
N HIS A 227 -53.54 18.24 -30.46
CA HIS A 227 -53.18 16.83 -30.44
C HIS A 227 -51.74 16.64 -29.93
N LYS A 228 -50.81 17.51 -30.35
CA LYS A 228 -49.43 17.47 -29.84
C LYS A 228 -49.38 17.59 -28.32
N LYS A 229 -50.13 18.54 -27.74
CA LYS A 229 -50.25 18.71 -26.29
C LYS A 229 -50.78 17.46 -25.58
N ILE A 230 -51.77 16.77 -26.14
CA ILE A 230 -52.33 15.55 -25.54
C ILE A 230 -51.27 14.44 -25.45
N PHE A 231 -50.57 14.15 -26.55
CA PHE A 231 -49.50 13.14 -26.53
C PHE A 231 -48.35 13.52 -25.60
N THR A 232 -47.95 14.80 -25.61
CA THR A 232 -46.91 15.32 -24.73
C THR A 232 -47.26 15.13 -23.26
N ASN A 233 -48.49 15.50 -22.85
CA ASN A 233 -48.92 15.34 -21.47
C ASN A 233 -48.92 13.87 -21.04
N LEU A 234 -49.44 12.96 -21.87
CA LEU A 234 -49.46 11.52 -21.58
C LEU A 234 -48.05 10.94 -21.34
N LEU A 235 -47.07 11.37 -22.13
CA LEU A 235 -45.70 10.88 -22.01
C LEU A 235 -44.91 11.56 -20.88
N LEU A 236 -45.17 12.83 -20.61
CA LEU A 236 -44.60 13.53 -19.45
C LEU A 236 -45.13 12.97 -18.13
N ASP A 237 -46.43 12.66 -18.05
CA ASP A 237 -47.03 12.00 -16.88
C ASP A 237 -46.42 10.61 -16.66
N TYR A 238 -46.21 9.84 -17.72
CA TYR A 238 -45.52 8.55 -17.67
C TYR A 238 -44.04 8.68 -17.28
N ARG A 239 -43.36 9.75 -17.74
CA ARG A 239 -42.00 10.07 -17.29
C ARG A 239 -41.98 10.35 -15.79
N SER A 240 -42.97 11.07 -15.27
CA SER A 240 -43.06 11.36 -13.83
C SER A 240 -43.14 10.08 -13.01
N SER A 241 -44.04 9.14 -13.37
CA SER A 241 -44.12 7.85 -12.67
C SER A 241 -42.84 7.03 -12.79
N LEU A 242 -42.14 7.12 -13.93
CA LEU A 242 -40.86 6.44 -14.14
C LEU A 242 -39.76 7.02 -13.25
N VAL A 243 -39.71 8.34 -13.08
CA VAL A 243 -38.78 9.00 -12.17
C VAL A 243 -39.05 8.59 -10.72
N ASP A 244 -40.31 8.48 -10.32
CA ASP A 244 -40.69 8.01 -8.99
C ASP A 244 -40.27 6.55 -8.75
N HIS A 245 -40.42 5.69 -9.75
CA HIS A 245 -39.93 4.31 -9.71
C HIS A 245 -38.40 4.25 -9.57
N ILE A 246 -37.66 5.07 -10.32
CA ILE A 246 -36.19 5.15 -10.20
C ILE A 246 -35.78 5.59 -8.78
N LYS A 247 -36.50 6.55 -8.19
CA LYS A 247 -36.26 7.00 -6.81
C LYS A 247 -36.52 5.89 -5.78
N GLN A 248 -37.56 5.09 -6.00
CA GLN A 248 -37.89 3.96 -5.12
C GLN A 248 -36.81 2.87 -5.18
N ASP A 249 -36.35 2.50 -6.37
CA ASP A 249 -35.25 1.53 -6.55
C ASP A 249 -33.93 2.04 -5.96
N LEU A 250 -33.65 3.33 -6.09
CA LEU A 250 -32.48 3.97 -5.47
C LEU A 250 -32.53 3.89 -3.94
N LEU A 251 -33.69 4.16 -3.35
CA LEU A 251 -33.89 4.10 -1.90
C LEU A 251 -33.71 2.68 -1.37
N GLU A 252 -34.24 1.67 -2.06
CA GLU A 252 -34.03 0.26 -1.71
C GLU A 252 -32.55 -0.13 -1.82
N MET A 253 -31.87 0.28 -2.89
CA MET A 253 -30.44 0.03 -3.08
C MET A 253 -29.62 0.65 -1.94
N ASN A 254 -29.90 1.90 -1.57
CA ASN A 254 -29.18 2.61 -0.50
C ASN A 254 -29.38 1.91 0.85
N GLN A 255 -30.61 1.46 1.17
CA GLN A 255 -30.89 0.73 2.41
C GLN A 255 -30.11 -0.59 2.49
N LEU A 256 -30.04 -1.36 1.41
CA LEU A 256 -29.26 -2.61 1.34
C LEU A 256 -27.77 -2.35 1.48
N LEU A 257 -27.27 -1.31 0.82
CA LEU A 257 -25.87 -0.91 0.87
C LEU A 257 -25.46 -0.53 2.31
N LEU A 258 -26.28 0.26 3.00
CA LEU A 258 -26.07 0.61 4.42
C LEU A 258 -26.13 -0.62 5.33
N SER A 259 -27.06 -1.55 5.10
CA SER A 259 -27.17 -2.80 5.84
C SER A 259 -25.91 -3.67 5.70
N ILE A 260 -25.44 -3.88 4.46
CA ILE A 260 -24.23 -4.67 4.15
C ILE A 260 -23.00 -4.03 4.76
N LYS A 261 -22.86 -2.70 4.66
CA LYS A 261 -21.77 -1.97 5.30
C LYS A 261 -21.79 -2.17 6.82
N ARG A 262 -22.96 -2.09 7.45
CA ARG A 262 -23.14 -2.34 8.89
C ARG A 262 -22.75 -3.77 9.28
N GLN A 263 -23.22 -4.78 8.55
CA GLN A 263 -22.89 -6.19 8.80
C GLN A 263 -21.40 -6.48 8.65
N THR A 264 -20.77 -5.95 7.59
CA THR A 264 -19.33 -6.13 7.35
C THR A 264 -18.52 -5.51 8.50
N ARG A 265 -18.96 -4.38 9.06
CA ARG A 265 -18.32 -3.74 10.22
C ARG A 265 -18.50 -4.51 11.53
N THR A 266 -19.66 -5.14 11.77
CA THR A 266 -19.94 -5.83 13.04
C THR A 266 -19.45 -7.28 13.04
N ARG A 267 -19.53 -7.97 11.90
CA ARG A 267 -19.24 -9.41 11.77
C ARG A 267 -17.99 -9.72 10.94
N GLY A 268 -17.39 -8.73 10.29
CA GLY A 268 -16.23 -8.90 9.40
C GLY A 268 -16.58 -9.31 7.97
N ASP A 269 -17.81 -9.77 7.72
CA ASP A 269 -18.33 -10.08 6.39
C ASP A 269 -19.88 -9.94 6.37
N ALA A 270 -20.45 -9.49 5.26
CA ALA A 270 -21.90 -9.58 4.99
C ALA A 270 -22.30 -10.90 4.34
N SER A 271 -23.58 -11.30 4.46
CA SER A 271 -24.09 -12.55 3.85
C SER A 271 -23.96 -12.55 2.32
N ALA A 272 -23.70 -13.72 1.73
CA ALA A 272 -23.72 -13.90 0.28
C ALA A 272 -25.11 -13.61 -0.32
N GLU A 273 -26.19 -13.87 0.42
CA GLU A 273 -27.56 -13.57 0.01
C GLU A 273 -27.78 -12.06 -0.10
N ASP A 274 -27.32 -11.28 0.89
CA ASP A 274 -27.44 -9.83 0.88
C ASP A 274 -26.62 -9.19 -0.25
N ARG A 275 -25.41 -9.72 -0.53
CA ARG A 275 -24.59 -9.27 -1.66
C ARG A 275 -25.26 -9.52 -3.00
N ASN A 276 -25.84 -10.72 -3.18
CA ASN A 276 -26.57 -11.07 -4.39
C ASN A 276 -27.81 -10.18 -4.54
N HIS A 277 -28.55 -9.94 -3.46
CA HIS A 277 -29.71 -9.05 -3.46
C HIS A 277 -29.33 -7.61 -3.83
N LEU A 278 -28.24 -7.07 -3.28
CA LEU A 278 -27.71 -5.76 -3.66
C LEU A 278 -27.35 -5.72 -5.16
N GLN A 279 -26.71 -6.77 -5.68
CA GLN A 279 -26.31 -6.84 -7.09
C GLN A 279 -27.53 -6.89 -8.02
N GLU A 280 -28.56 -7.66 -7.66
CA GLU A 280 -29.83 -7.73 -8.39
C GLU A 280 -30.57 -6.39 -8.39
N THR A 281 -30.72 -5.75 -7.22
CA THR A 281 -31.36 -4.43 -7.08
C THR A 281 -30.57 -3.35 -7.82
N ARG A 282 -29.22 -3.36 -7.77
CA ARG A 282 -28.38 -2.44 -8.54
C ARG A 282 -28.59 -2.61 -10.05
N ALA A 283 -28.60 -3.85 -10.55
CA ALA A 283 -28.82 -4.11 -11.97
C ALA A 283 -30.22 -3.67 -12.44
N ARG A 284 -31.23 -3.84 -11.57
CA ARG A 284 -32.61 -3.35 -11.82
C ARG A 284 -32.63 -1.81 -11.90
N TYR A 285 -32.05 -1.14 -10.90
CA TYR A 285 -31.93 0.31 -10.81
C TYR A 285 -31.22 0.91 -12.04
N GLU A 286 -30.05 0.39 -12.42
CA GLU A 286 -29.28 0.90 -13.57
C GLU A 286 -30.08 0.79 -14.88
N LYS A 287 -30.80 -0.32 -15.07
CA LYS A 287 -31.61 -0.55 -16.27
C LYS A 287 -32.78 0.44 -16.37
N ILE A 288 -33.47 0.69 -15.25
CA ILE A 288 -34.59 1.63 -15.23
C ILE A 288 -34.11 3.08 -15.32
N LEU A 289 -32.97 3.43 -14.70
CA LEU A 289 -32.31 4.73 -14.80
C LEU A 289 -31.90 5.03 -16.25
N MET A 290 -31.29 4.07 -16.94
CA MET A 290 -30.94 4.21 -18.36
C MET A 290 -32.19 4.48 -19.20
N SER A 291 -33.28 3.78 -18.91
CA SER A 291 -34.56 3.95 -19.61
C SER A 291 -35.17 5.34 -19.34
N GLY A 292 -35.15 5.81 -18.11
CA GLY A 292 -35.60 7.15 -17.71
C GLY A 292 -34.76 8.28 -18.31
N THR A 293 -33.44 8.08 -18.39
CA THR A 293 -32.51 9.02 -19.04
C THR A 293 -32.81 9.14 -20.53
N GLN A 294 -32.99 8.02 -21.23
CA GLN A 294 -33.33 8.02 -22.65
C GLN A 294 -34.71 8.63 -22.92
N LEU A 295 -35.71 8.34 -22.09
CA LEU A 295 -37.05 8.93 -22.24
C LEU A 295 -37.00 10.44 -22.03
N SER A 296 -36.30 10.90 -21.01
CA SER A 296 -36.11 12.34 -20.71
C SER A 296 -35.39 13.05 -21.85
N GLU A 297 -34.33 12.43 -22.39
CA GLU A 297 -33.63 12.91 -23.58
C GLU A 297 -34.61 13.08 -24.75
N TYR A 298 -35.45 12.09 -25.09
CA TYR A 298 -36.38 12.20 -26.22
C TYR A 298 -37.53 13.19 -25.99
N LEU A 299 -37.97 13.38 -24.74
CA LEU A 299 -39.00 14.36 -24.38
C LEU A 299 -38.43 15.77 -24.21
N GLY A 300 -37.11 15.94 -24.31
CA GLY A 300 -36.48 17.25 -24.20
C GLY A 300 -36.58 17.86 -22.81
N VAL A 301 -36.54 17.02 -21.78
CA VAL A 301 -36.57 17.37 -20.36
C VAL A 301 -35.29 16.85 -19.71
N GLU A 302 -34.70 17.65 -18.83
CA GLU A 302 -33.52 17.23 -18.09
C GLU A 302 -33.83 16.08 -17.15
N MET A 303 -32.92 15.11 -17.06
CA MET A 303 -33.02 14.05 -16.06
C MET A 303 -32.51 14.56 -14.72
N GLU A 304 -33.29 14.37 -13.66
CA GLU A 304 -32.87 14.71 -12.30
C GLU A 304 -31.62 13.89 -11.93
N THR A 305 -30.63 14.54 -11.29
CA THR A 305 -29.42 13.85 -10.83
C THR A 305 -29.78 12.90 -9.70
N MET A 306 -29.74 11.61 -9.97
CA MET A 306 -29.91 10.57 -8.96
C MET A 306 -28.62 10.45 -8.17
N ARG A 307 -28.57 11.03 -6.96
CA ARG A 307 -27.44 10.89 -6.05
C ARG A 307 -27.70 9.70 -5.14
N GLU A 308 -26.77 8.74 -5.15
CA GLU A 308 -26.73 7.72 -4.11
C GLU A 308 -26.61 8.42 -2.76
N GLU A 309 -27.40 8.00 -1.76
CA GLU A 309 -27.26 8.55 -0.42
C GLU A 309 -25.91 8.11 0.11
N GLN A 310 -25.04 9.09 0.26
CA GLN A 310 -23.74 8.93 0.87
C GLN A 310 -23.96 8.48 2.32
N SER A 311 -23.31 7.38 2.71
CA SER A 311 -23.34 6.88 4.09
C SER A 311 -22.99 8.02 5.05
N GLU A 312 -23.61 8.09 6.23
CA GLU A 312 -23.29 9.07 7.29
C GLU A 312 -21.81 9.06 7.75
N ASP A 313 -21.00 8.14 7.20
CA ASP A 313 -19.64 7.82 7.58
C ASP A 313 -18.60 8.21 6.50
N GLU A 314 -18.90 9.08 5.53
CA GLU A 314 -17.92 9.44 4.49
C GLU A 314 -16.60 9.96 5.07
N GLU A 315 -16.63 10.71 6.17
CA GLU A 315 -15.40 11.14 6.85
C GLU A 315 -14.62 9.96 7.45
N GLU A 316 -15.31 8.91 7.91
CA GLU A 316 -14.66 7.67 8.38
C GLU A 316 -14.05 6.89 7.21
N GLU A 317 -14.79 6.78 6.09
CA GLU A 317 -14.36 6.03 4.90
C GLU A 317 -13.21 6.74 4.17
N VAL A 318 -13.26 8.07 4.02
CA VAL A 318 -12.16 8.86 3.45
C VAL A 318 -10.91 8.75 4.32
N SER A 319 -11.04 8.89 5.65
CA SER A 319 -9.92 8.74 6.58
C SER A 319 -9.35 7.32 6.57
N ALA A 320 -10.20 6.28 6.44
CA ALA A 320 -9.76 4.90 6.33
C ALA A 320 -9.11 4.59 4.97
N LEU A 321 -9.57 5.20 3.88
CA LEU A 321 -8.96 5.10 2.55
C LEU A 321 -7.61 5.81 2.50
N GLU A 322 -7.49 6.99 3.11
CA GLU A 322 -6.22 7.71 3.27
C GLU A 322 -5.20 6.88 4.07
N LEU A 323 -5.63 6.28 5.19
CA LEU A 323 -4.80 5.36 5.97
C LEU A 323 -4.43 4.12 5.15
N SER A 324 -5.39 3.54 4.41
CA SER A 324 -5.14 2.37 3.55
C SER A 324 -4.10 2.68 2.48
N ARG A 325 -4.17 3.86 1.86
CA ARG A 325 -3.18 4.34 0.90
C ARG A 325 -1.80 4.51 1.58
N ALA A 326 -1.75 5.15 2.74
CA ALA A 326 -0.50 5.34 3.50
C ALA A 326 0.15 4.01 3.93
N LEU A 327 -0.65 2.99 4.25
CA LEU A 327 -0.18 1.63 4.55
C LEU A 327 0.36 0.94 3.29
N GLN A 328 -0.29 1.09 2.13
CA GLN A 328 0.16 0.52 0.85
C GLN A 328 1.44 1.17 0.33
N GLU A 329 1.58 2.48 0.51
CA GLU A 329 2.78 3.25 0.16
C GLU A 329 3.95 2.98 1.12
N GLY A 330 3.70 2.34 2.27
CA GLY A 330 4.69 2.03 3.30
C GLY A 330 5.09 3.24 4.14
N THR A 331 4.35 4.35 4.04
CA THR A 331 4.57 5.58 4.81
C THR A 331 4.22 5.40 6.29
N ILE A 332 3.22 4.55 6.58
CA ILE A 332 2.78 4.19 7.93
C ILE A 332 2.79 2.66 8.05
N THR A 333 3.15 2.15 9.23
CA THR A 333 3.05 0.72 9.58
C THR A 333 2.13 0.53 10.79
N ILE A 334 1.33 -0.54 10.80
CA ILE A 334 0.44 -0.89 11.93
C ILE A 334 1.26 -1.06 13.21
N TRP A 335 2.36 -1.80 13.12
CA TRP A 335 3.30 -2.03 14.21
C TRP A 335 4.49 -1.06 14.14
N PRO A 336 5.03 -0.62 15.29
CA PRO A 336 6.14 0.32 15.34
C PRO A 336 7.45 -0.27 14.78
N ASP A 337 7.65 -1.57 14.92
CA ASP A 337 8.84 -2.28 14.48
C ASP A 337 8.51 -3.75 14.12
N GLU A 338 9.41 -4.38 13.39
CA GLU A 338 9.25 -5.75 12.89
C GLU A 338 9.31 -6.81 14.01
N ASP A 339 10.05 -6.58 15.10
CA ASP A 339 10.11 -7.51 16.24
C ASP A 339 8.75 -7.55 16.97
N THR A 340 8.13 -6.39 17.18
CA THR A 340 6.78 -6.25 17.74
C THR A 340 5.74 -6.92 16.83
N ARG A 341 5.83 -6.70 15.52
CA ARG A 341 4.96 -7.38 14.55
C ARG A 341 5.08 -8.90 14.65
N GLN A 342 6.30 -9.42 14.65
CA GLN A 342 6.53 -10.87 14.78
C GLN A 342 5.98 -11.42 16.10
N PHE A 343 6.04 -10.64 17.18
CA PHE A 343 5.49 -11.04 18.47
C PHE A 343 3.96 -11.20 18.46
N TYR A 344 3.21 -10.35 17.76
CA TYR A 344 1.74 -10.44 17.72
C TYR A 344 1.19 -11.29 16.55
N GLU A 345 1.85 -11.27 15.39
CA GLU A 345 1.36 -11.93 14.17
C GLU A 345 1.96 -13.33 13.95
N THR A 346 3.23 -13.55 14.30
CA THR A 346 3.89 -14.85 14.07
C THR A 346 3.67 -15.76 15.27
N LYS A 347 2.59 -16.55 15.22
CA LYS A 347 2.21 -17.52 16.26
C LYS A 347 2.69 -18.94 15.90
N MET A 348 2.88 -19.78 16.91
CA MET A 348 3.21 -21.19 16.69
C MET A 348 1.96 -21.96 16.24
N GLU A 349 2.03 -22.67 15.12
CA GLU A 349 0.91 -23.45 14.57
C GLU A 349 0.79 -24.82 15.26
N LEU A 350 0.30 -24.82 16.51
CA LEU A 350 0.20 -26.04 17.33
C LEU A 350 -0.63 -27.15 16.68
N ARG A 351 -1.66 -26.82 15.88
CA ARG A 351 -2.47 -27.80 15.13
C ARG A 351 -1.66 -28.71 14.22
N GLN A 352 -0.52 -28.22 13.69
CA GLN A 352 0.35 -29.00 12.80
C GLN A 352 1.42 -29.80 13.56
N LEU A 353 1.74 -29.40 14.79
CA LEU A 353 2.82 -29.97 15.60
C LEU A 353 2.34 -31.07 16.55
N VAL A 354 1.04 -31.08 16.88
CA VAL A 354 0.46 -31.95 17.92
C VAL A 354 -0.62 -32.87 17.32
N PRO A 355 -0.67 -34.17 17.67
CA PRO A 355 -1.74 -35.08 17.23
C PRO A 355 -3.16 -34.61 17.60
N ALA A 356 -4.13 -34.80 16.68
CA ALA A 356 -5.53 -34.37 16.83
C ALA A 356 -6.23 -34.92 18.09
N ILE A 357 -5.80 -36.09 18.57
CA ILE A 357 -6.35 -36.74 19.77
C ILE A 357 -6.23 -35.84 21.01
N LEU A 358 -5.22 -34.97 21.08
CA LEU A 358 -4.98 -34.10 22.23
C LEU A 358 -5.92 -32.90 22.30
N PHE A 359 -6.79 -32.66 21.30
CA PHE A 359 -7.62 -31.45 21.24
C PHE A 359 -9.03 -31.60 20.65
N GLN A 360 -9.41 -32.77 20.12
CA GLN A 360 -10.77 -33.02 19.64
C GLN A 360 -11.85 -32.82 20.73
N GLU A 361 -11.56 -33.16 21.99
CA GLU A 361 -12.51 -33.03 23.10
C GLU A 361 -12.74 -31.56 23.54
N SER A 362 -11.81 -30.64 23.28
CA SER A 362 -11.96 -29.20 23.56
C SER A 362 -12.69 -28.47 22.44
N GLU A 363 -12.48 -28.89 21.19
CA GLU A 363 -13.13 -28.31 20.01
C GLU A 363 -14.64 -28.64 19.97
N GLN A 364 -15.02 -29.90 20.17
CA GLN A 364 -16.42 -30.34 20.20
C GLN A 364 -17.24 -29.60 21.28
N ARG A 365 -16.68 -29.43 22.48
CA ARG A 365 -17.35 -28.71 23.57
C ARG A 365 -17.54 -27.23 23.32
N THR A 366 -16.66 -26.63 22.52
CA THR A 366 -16.79 -25.21 22.18
C THR A 366 -17.91 -25.02 21.16
N LEU A 367 -18.05 -25.94 20.21
CA LEU A 367 -19.17 -25.94 19.26
C LEU A 367 -20.52 -26.10 19.98
N ASP A 368 -20.62 -27.00 20.95
CA ASP A 368 -21.85 -27.21 21.75
C ASP A 368 -22.27 -25.98 22.58
N LEU A 369 -21.30 -25.15 23.04
CA LEU A 369 -21.56 -23.91 23.78
C LEU A 369 -21.90 -22.72 22.87
N VAL A 370 -21.44 -22.74 21.62
CA VAL A 370 -21.55 -21.65 20.64
C VAL A 370 -22.84 -21.76 19.81
N GLU A 371 -23.36 -22.97 19.56
CA GLU A 371 -24.63 -23.19 18.84
C GLU A 371 -25.87 -22.65 19.59
N GLY A 372 -25.80 -22.40 20.91
CA GLY A 372 -26.98 -22.09 21.73
C GLY A 372 -27.24 -20.61 22.09
N LYS A 373 -26.36 -19.65 21.74
CA LYS A 373 -26.44 -18.27 22.31
C LYS A 373 -26.02 -17.11 21.39
N ILE A 374 -25.96 -17.30 20.07
CA ILE A 374 -25.59 -16.22 19.14
C ILE A 374 -26.81 -15.46 18.58
N GLU A 375 -28.03 -15.98 18.73
CA GLU A 375 -29.22 -15.36 18.11
C GLU A 375 -29.91 -14.25 18.92
N ASP A 376 -29.59 -14.02 20.20
CA ASP A 376 -30.26 -12.99 21.02
C ASP A 376 -29.26 -12.06 21.75
N VAL A 377 -28.41 -11.36 20.99
CA VAL A 377 -27.81 -10.10 21.50
C VAL A 377 -28.25 -8.96 20.59
N ASP A 378 -29.46 -8.49 20.88
CA ASP A 378 -30.03 -7.27 20.33
C ASP A 378 -29.22 -6.05 20.82
N LEU A 379 -28.41 -5.48 19.92
CA LEU A 379 -27.64 -4.25 20.16
C LEU A 379 -28.39 -2.98 19.76
N SER A 380 -29.73 -3.03 19.59
CA SER A 380 -30.54 -1.84 19.31
C SER A 380 -30.98 -1.06 20.57
N GLY A 381 -30.72 -1.58 21.78
CA GLY A 381 -31.21 -1.02 23.05
C GLY A 381 -30.25 -0.12 23.83
N LEU A 382 -29.41 0.70 23.20
CA LEU A 382 -28.46 1.59 23.92
C LEU A 382 -28.61 3.09 23.62
N ASP A 383 -29.75 3.51 23.07
CA ASP A 383 -30.13 4.94 22.91
C ASP A 383 -31.23 5.38 23.88
N THR A 384 -31.67 4.53 24.82
CA THR A 384 -32.61 4.89 25.88
C THR A 384 -31.98 4.75 27.26
N ILE A 385 -31.05 5.65 27.58
CA ILE A 385 -30.86 6.08 28.97
C ILE A 385 -31.29 7.54 28.97
N VAL A 386 -32.57 7.72 29.30
CA VAL A 386 -33.25 9.01 29.42
C VAL A 386 -32.56 9.85 30.48
N GLU A 387 -32.38 11.13 30.15
CA GLU A 387 -32.07 12.21 31.07
C GLU A 387 -33.12 12.26 32.19
N GLU A 388 -32.72 12.03 33.44
CA GLU A 388 -33.41 12.67 34.57
C GLU A 388 -32.38 13.45 35.40
N ALA A 389 -32.65 14.74 35.47
CA ALA A 389 -31.93 15.74 36.23
C ALA A 389 -32.24 15.62 37.74
N GLU A 390 -31.22 15.97 38.53
CA GLU A 390 -31.21 16.54 39.89
C GLU A 390 -32.50 16.46 40.75
N ASP A 391 -32.43 15.83 41.93
CA ASP A 391 -32.54 16.57 43.21
C ASP A 391 -32.04 15.73 44.42
N GLU A 392 -31.68 16.46 45.47
CA GLU A 392 -31.06 16.06 46.74
C GLU A 392 -31.91 15.13 47.64
N GLY A 393 -31.26 14.41 48.56
CA GLY A 393 -31.90 13.99 49.82
C GLY A 393 -31.61 12.58 50.33
N ASP A 394 -30.59 12.50 51.20
CA ASP A 394 -30.56 11.77 52.47
C ASP A 394 -30.55 10.23 52.54
N ASP A 395 -29.86 9.79 53.60
CA ASP A 395 -29.58 8.42 54.07
C ASP A 395 -30.76 7.43 53.99
N HIS A 396 -30.47 6.20 53.56
CA HIS A 396 -30.66 5.01 54.40
C HIS A 396 -29.96 3.78 53.81
N SER A 397 -29.05 3.23 54.60
CA SER A 397 -28.48 1.90 54.48
C SER A 397 -29.55 0.82 54.52
N GLU A 398 -29.49 -0.17 53.63
CA GLU A 398 -29.87 -1.54 53.99
C GLU A 398 -29.06 -2.57 53.18
N SER A 399 -28.46 -3.47 53.95
CA SER A 399 -27.69 -4.65 53.57
C SER A 399 -28.54 -5.67 52.83
N VAL A 400 -28.01 -6.25 51.75
CA VAL A 400 -28.46 -7.56 51.28
C VAL A 400 -27.24 -8.41 50.95
N ASP A 401 -27.21 -9.58 51.58
CA ASP A 401 -26.13 -10.55 51.70
C ASP A 401 -25.63 -11.11 50.37
N ASP A 402 -24.33 -11.45 50.38
CA ASP A 402 -23.66 -12.32 49.42
C ASP A 402 -24.28 -13.73 49.48
N GLU A 403 -25.00 -14.15 48.43
CA GLU A 403 -25.23 -15.57 48.16
C GLU A 403 -24.25 -16.07 47.09
N GLU A 404 -23.22 -16.78 47.56
CA GLU A 404 -22.40 -17.69 46.77
C GLU A 404 -23.28 -18.80 46.15
N VAL A 405 -23.50 -18.75 44.84
CA VAL A 405 -24.06 -19.89 44.10
C VAL A 405 -22.97 -20.96 43.96
N LYS A 406 -22.97 -21.92 44.88
CA LYS A 406 -22.33 -23.23 44.73
C LYS A 406 -22.96 -23.98 43.55
N ILE A 407 -22.16 -24.31 42.55
CA ILE A 407 -22.52 -25.32 41.55
C ILE A 407 -21.91 -26.64 41.99
N ASP A 408 -22.79 -27.59 42.28
CA ASP A 408 -22.52 -28.95 42.73
C ASP A 408 -21.76 -29.75 41.65
N LEU A 409 -20.61 -30.32 42.02
CA LEU A 409 -19.81 -31.22 41.20
C LEU A 409 -19.94 -32.63 41.75
N ASN A 410 -21.00 -33.34 41.38
CA ASN A 410 -21.09 -34.77 41.57
C ASN A 410 -22.01 -35.39 40.53
N GLU A 411 -21.42 -35.81 39.41
CA GLU A 411 -21.84 -37.00 38.66
C GLU A 411 -20.71 -37.35 37.69
N MET A 412 -20.01 -38.45 37.99
CA MET A 412 -18.96 -39.02 37.16
C MET A 412 -19.42 -40.42 36.80
N ASP A 413 -19.88 -40.60 35.56
CA ASP A 413 -20.19 -41.91 35.00
C ASP A 413 -19.01 -42.37 34.11
N PRO A 414 -18.31 -43.48 34.43
CA PRO A 414 -17.12 -43.90 33.72
C PRO A 414 -17.46 -45.04 32.74
N SER A 415 -17.77 -44.73 31.49
CA SER A 415 -17.60 -45.71 30.41
C SER A 415 -17.68 -45.07 29.03
N ILE A 416 -16.58 -45.13 28.28
CA ILE A 416 -16.47 -45.65 26.91
C ILE A 416 -14.97 -45.74 26.59
N ALA A 417 -14.52 -46.96 26.32
CA ALA A 417 -13.15 -47.26 25.97
C ALA A 417 -12.87 -46.85 24.51
N LEU A 418 -11.72 -46.23 24.25
CA LEU A 418 -11.09 -46.29 22.94
C LEU A 418 -9.61 -46.65 23.07
N SER A 419 -9.27 -47.68 22.33
CA SER A 419 -8.06 -48.48 22.34
C SER A 419 -6.88 -47.85 21.61
N GLY A 420 -5.69 -47.97 22.21
CA GLY A 420 -4.43 -48.15 21.50
C GLY A 420 -3.67 -46.89 21.09
N ILE A 421 -2.85 -46.37 22.00
CA ILE A 421 -1.43 -45.98 21.83
C ILE A 421 -0.85 -45.90 23.25
N GLU A 422 0.25 -46.61 23.53
CA GLU A 422 0.95 -46.55 24.81
C GLU A 422 1.61 -45.18 25.01
N VAL A 423 0.99 -44.33 25.84
CA VAL A 423 1.64 -43.19 26.49
C VAL A 423 1.88 -43.59 27.96
N PRO A 424 3.04 -43.29 28.58
CA PRO A 424 3.30 -43.66 29.96
C PRO A 424 2.23 -43.06 30.87
N LYS A 425 1.56 -43.90 31.67
CA LYS A 425 0.58 -43.45 32.67
C LYS A 425 1.31 -42.64 33.76
N ILE A 426 1.31 -41.32 33.62
CA ILE A 426 1.70 -40.38 34.67
C ILE A 426 0.62 -40.47 35.77
N SER A 427 1.02 -40.62 37.04
CA SER A 427 0.09 -40.64 38.18
C SER A 427 -0.66 -39.31 38.28
N GLY A 428 -1.92 -39.31 38.73
CA GLY A 428 -2.68 -38.06 38.96
C GLY A 428 -2.02 -37.11 39.98
N GLN A 429 -1.19 -37.66 40.88
CA GLN A 429 -0.36 -36.88 41.81
C GLN A 429 0.79 -36.17 41.08
N ASP A 430 1.44 -36.85 40.12
CA ASP A 430 2.56 -36.33 39.35
C ASP A 430 2.10 -35.23 38.38
N LEU A 431 0.91 -35.39 37.78
CA LEU A 431 0.29 -34.35 36.94
C LEU A 431 -0.01 -33.07 37.74
N LYS A 432 -0.44 -33.20 38.99
CA LYS A 432 -0.68 -32.07 39.88
C LYS A 432 0.61 -31.34 40.26
N LEU A 433 1.68 -32.09 40.53
CA LEU A 433 3.01 -31.52 40.80
C LEU A 433 3.59 -30.81 39.56
N MET A 434 3.46 -31.43 38.38
CA MET A 434 3.90 -30.84 37.11
C MET A 434 3.12 -29.56 36.78
N MET A 435 1.81 -29.54 37.03
CA MET A 435 0.99 -28.34 36.86
C MET A 435 1.38 -27.21 37.83
N ASN A 436 1.67 -27.53 39.09
CA ASN A 436 2.14 -26.54 40.05
C ASN A 436 3.52 -25.97 39.65
N ALA A 437 4.44 -26.82 39.19
CA ALA A 437 5.74 -26.39 38.67
C ALA A 437 5.59 -25.49 37.43
N PHE A 438 4.65 -25.79 36.53
CA PHE A 438 4.33 -24.95 35.37
C PHE A 438 3.84 -23.55 35.81
N MET A 439 2.96 -23.47 36.82
CA MET A 439 2.48 -22.19 37.35
C MET A 439 3.59 -21.36 38.00
N GLU A 440 4.50 -22.01 38.73
CA GLU A 440 5.66 -21.33 39.33
C GLU A 440 6.66 -20.81 38.29
N GLN A 441 6.72 -21.46 37.12
CA GLN A 441 7.56 -21.05 35.99
C GLN A 441 6.97 -19.90 35.17
N LEU A 442 5.64 -19.74 35.16
CA LEU A 442 4.91 -18.79 34.29
C LEU A 442 5.41 -17.33 34.36
N PRO A 443 5.76 -16.76 35.53
CA PRO A 443 6.28 -15.38 35.63
C PRO A 443 7.65 -15.18 35.01
N TRP A 444 8.38 -16.27 34.75
CA TRP A 444 9.74 -16.25 34.20
C TRP A 444 9.74 -16.43 32.67
N LEU A 445 8.58 -16.69 32.06
CA LEU A 445 8.41 -16.88 30.62
C LEU A 445 8.28 -15.54 29.87
N ILE A 446 9.34 -14.73 29.94
CA ILE A 446 9.39 -13.36 29.41
C ILE A 446 10.00 -13.26 28.00
N ASN A 447 9.97 -14.35 27.23
CA ASN A 447 10.47 -14.39 25.85
C ASN A 447 9.56 -15.25 24.97
N ARG A 448 9.46 -14.89 23.68
CA ARG A 448 8.70 -15.59 22.63
C ARG A 448 8.98 -17.10 22.64
N ASP A 449 10.25 -17.48 22.60
CA ASP A 449 10.60 -18.91 22.46
C ASP A 449 10.27 -19.70 23.74
N LEU A 450 10.33 -19.06 24.91
CA LEU A 450 10.00 -19.69 26.20
C LEU A 450 8.49 -19.89 26.33
N ILE A 451 7.69 -18.88 25.98
CA ILE A 451 6.23 -18.97 26.08
C ILE A 451 5.66 -19.93 25.05
N ASP A 452 6.22 -19.97 23.84
CA ASP A 452 5.80 -20.91 22.79
C ASP A 452 6.17 -22.36 23.16
N LYS A 453 7.36 -22.58 23.75
CA LYS A 453 7.75 -23.89 24.28
C LYS A 453 6.85 -24.32 25.44
N ALA A 454 6.48 -23.40 26.32
CA ALA A 454 5.55 -23.67 27.41
C ALA A 454 4.14 -23.98 26.90
N ALA A 455 3.69 -23.31 25.84
CA ALA A 455 2.42 -23.62 25.18
C ALA A 455 2.43 -25.07 24.65
N LEU A 456 3.51 -25.47 23.96
CA LEU A 456 3.68 -26.84 23.46
C LEU A 456 3.67 -27.85 24.61
N ASP A 457 4.46 -27.61 25.66
CA ASP A 457 4.53 -28.48 26.85
C ASP A 457 3.18 -28.62 27.56
N PHE A 458 2.43 -27.52 27.66
CA PHE A 458 1.10 -27.52 28.24
C PHE A 458 0.12 -28.38 27.44
N VAL A 459 0.12 -28.26 26.10
CA VAL A 459 -0.74 -29.10 25.25
C VAL A 459 -0.35 -30.57 25.34
N THR A 460 0.95 -30.90 25.33
CA THR A 460 1.41 -32.29 25.30
C THR A 460 1.24 -33.01 26.63
N ASN A 461 1.45 -32.32 27.75
CA ASN A 461 1.59 -32.97 29.05
C ASN A 461 0.54 -32.55 30.08
N LEU A 462 -0.09 -31.38 29.94
CA LEU A 462 -0.94 -30.77 30.99
C LEU A 462 -2.39 -30.48 30.56
N ASN A 463 -2.77 -30.75 29.30
CA ASN A 463 -4.07 -30.39 28.76
C ASN A 463 -5.23 -31.20 29.37
N THR A 464 -5.79 -30.69 30.46
CA THR A 464 -7.02 -31.21 31.08
C THR A 464 -7.96 -30.06 31.40
N LYS A 465 -9.28 -30.31 31.46
CA LYS A 465 -10.30 -29.30 31.80
C LYS A 465 -9.99 -28.57 33.11
N ASN A 466 -9.54 -29.30 34.13
CA ASN A 466 -9.21 -28.73 35.44
C ASN A 466 -7.95 -27.85 35.37
N ASN A 467 -6.95 -28.25 34.59
CA ASN A 467 -5.73 -27.48 34.41
C ASN A 467 -5.96 -26.21 33.56
N ARG A 468 -6.82 -26.26 32.55
CA ARG A 468 -7.20 -25.06 31.78
C ARG A 468 -7.91 -24.02 32.64
N LYS A 469 -8.86 -24.45 33.50
CA LYS A 469 -9.50 -23.57 34.49
C LYS A 469 -8.50 -22.97 35.48
N LYS A 470 -7.59 -23.78 36.01
CA LYS A 470 -6.52 -23.28 36.88
C LYS A 470 -5.63 -22.27 36.18
N LEU A 471 -5.27 -22.50 34.92
CA LEU A 471 -4.47 -21.58 34.10
C LEU A 471 -5.19 -20.25 33.90
N CYS A 472 -6.48 -20.29 33.53
CA CYS A 472 -7.32 -19.11 33.44
C CYS A 472 -7.35 -18.31 34.76
N GLN A 473 -7.65 -19.00 35.87
CA GLN A 473 -7.69 -18.39 37.21
C GLN A 473 -6.34 -17.77 37.60
N MET A 474 -5.22 -18.45 37.29
CA MET A 474 -3.90 -17.92 37.58
C MET A 474 -3.66 -16.61 36.83
N MET A 475 -3.94 -16.57 35.52
CA MET A 475 -3.70 -15.38 34.68
C MET A 475 -4.53 -14.17 35.14
N LEU A 476 -5.75 -14.42 35.63
CA LEU A 476 -6.62 -13.40 36.21
C LEU A 476 -6.15 -12.91 37.60
N GLU A 477 -5.80 -13.83 38.50
CA GLU A 477 -5.70 -13.53 39.93
C GLU A 477 -4.27 -13.41 40.47
N GLN A 478 -3.27 -14.00 39.82
CA GLN A 478 -1.90 -14.05 40.34
C GLN A 478 -0.96 -13.03 39.68
N TYR A 479 0.10 -12.64 40.40
CA TYR A 479 1.10 -11.66 39.96
C TYR A 479 0.50 -10.30 39.56
N ARG A 480 -0.47 -9.80 40.35
CA ARG A 480 -1.31 -8.63 40.04
C ARG A 480 -0.54 -7.36 39.67
N ASN A 481 0.64 -7.17 40.25
CA ASN A 481 1.47 -5.97 40.04
C ASN A 481 2.40 -6.04 38.81
N ARG A 482 2.50 -7.19 38.14
CA ARG A 482 3.39 -7.41 36.99
C ARG A 482 2.65 -7.25 35.66
N LEU A 483 2.45 -6.00 35.24
CA LEU A 483 1.78 -5.66 33.97
C LEU A 483 2.59 -6.07 32.73
N ASP A 484 3.90 -6.20 32.89
CA ASP A 484 4.85 -6.65 31.86
C ASP A 484 4.61 -8.10 31.40
N LEU A 485 3.90 -8.91 32.18
CA LEU A 485 3.59 -10.30 31.83
C LEU A 485 2.37 -10.44 30.91
N LEU A 486 1.52 -9.41 30.82
CA LEU A 486 0.26 -9.46 30.08
C LEU A 486 0.42 -9.76 28.58
N PRO A 487 1.41 -9.21 27.85
CA PRO A 487 1.63 -9.56 26.45
C PRO A 487 2.01 -11.04 26.27
N PHE A 488 2.80 -11.61 27.18
CA PHE A 488 3.19 -13.03 27.14
C PHE A 488 2.02 -13.95 27.50
N TYR A 489 1.19 -13.54 28.45
CA TYR A 489 -0.07 -14.21 28.75
C TYR A 489 -1.02 -14.18 27.56
N GLY A 490 -1.16 -13.03 26.89
CA GLY A 490 -1.92 -12.92 25.65
C GLY A 490 -1.38 -13.84 24.55
N ARG A 491 -0.06 -13.91 24.38
CA ARG A 491 0.58 -14.81 23.41
C ARG A 491 0.32 -16.28 23.73
N LEU A 492 0.45 -16.68 24.99
CA LEU A 492 0.17 -18.06 25.43
C LEU A 492 -1.25 -18.46 25.06
N VAL A 493 -2.24 -17.62 25.39
CA VAL A 493 -3.65 -17.88 25.05
C VAL A 493 -3.85 -17.89 23.55
N ALA A 494 -3.24 -16.96 22.81
CA ALA A 494 -3.35 -16.88 21.34
C ALA A 494 -2.76 -18.12 20.63
N THR A 495 -1.67 -18.67 21.17
CA THR A 495 -1.04 -19.89 20.65
C THR A 495 -1.86 -21.13 20.99
N LEU A 496 -2.53 -21.15 22.16
CA LEU A 496 -3.37 -22.27 22.61
C LEU A 496 -4.78 -22.27 22.01
N GLU A 497 -5.33 -21.12 21.65
CA GLU A 497 -6.71 -20.94 21.17
C GLU A 497 -7.12 -21.91 20.04
N PRO A 498 -6.29 -22.18 19.01
CA PRO A 498 -6.68 -23.09 17.94
C PRO A 498 -6.89 -24.54 18.41
N VAL A 499 -6.36 -24.91 19.56
CA VAL A 499 -6.35 -26.28 20.12
C VAL A 499 -7.31 -26.36 21.33
N MET A 500 -7.43 -25.28 22.10
CA MET A 500 -8.30 -25.17 23.27
C MET A 500 -9.04 -23.83 23.30
N PRO A 501 -10.04 -23.64 22.43
CA PRO A 501 -10.75 -22.36 22.34
C PRO A 501 -11.60 -22.06 23.59
N ASP A 502 -11.95 -23.08 24.37
CA ASP A 502 -12.64 -22.94 25.66
C ASP A 502 -11.87 -22.07 26.67
N LEU A 503 -10.53 -22.19 26.71
CA LEU A 503 -9.67 -21.36 27.56
C LEU A 503 -9.76 -19.88 27.17
N ALA A 504 -9.69 -19.58 25.87
CA ALA A 504 -9.72 -18.22 25.35
C ALA A 504 -11.08 -17.56 25.57
N LEU A 505 -12.17 -18.31 25.38
CA LEU A 505 -13.54 -17.86 25.64
C LEU A 505 -13.80 -17.58 27.13
N GLU A 506 -13.44 -18.51 28.02
CA GLU A 506 -13.63 -18.35 29.47
C GLU A 506 -12.84 -17.13 29.98
N LEU A 507 -11.58 -16.98 29.57
CA LEU A 507 -10.75 -15.83 29.95
C LEU A 507 -11.33 -14.50 29.44
N SER A 508 -11.75 -14.44 28.18
CA SER A 508 -12.32 -13.24 27.57
C SER A 508 -13.62 -12.82 28.25
N HIS A 509 -14.52 -13.77 28.51
CA HIS A 509 -15.77 -13.51 29.21
C HIS A 509 -15.52 -13.01 30.64
N SER A 510 -14.64 -13.68 31.40
CA SER A 510 -14.29 -13.25 32.77
C SER A 510 -13.67 -11.86 32.81
N LEU A 511 -12.78 -11.51 31.86
CA LEU A 511 -12.17 -10.18 31.80
C LEU A 511 -13.20 -9.09 31.45
N LEU A 512 -14.06 -9.32 30.46
CA LEU A 512 -15.10 -8.36 30.07
C LEU A 512 -16.10 -8.15 31.20
N GLN A 513 -16.47 -9.20 31.94
CA GLN A 513 -17.32 -9.09 33.12
C GLN A 513 -16.63 -8.29 34.23
N GLN A 514 -15.35 -8.59 34.55
CA GLN A 514 -14.57 -7.83 35.52
C GLN A 514 -14.44 -6.35 35.12
N PHE A 515 -14.29 -6.06 33.83
CA PHE A 515 -14.23 -4.70 33.31
C PHE A 515 -15.56 -3.96 33.51
N ARG A 516 -16.70 -4.57 33.16
CA ARG A 516 -18.04 -3.99 33.40
C ARG A 516 -18.27 -3.69 34.89
N THR A 517 -17.96 -4.64 35.76
CA THR A 517 -18.05 -4.46 37.22
C THR A 517 -17.10 -3.36 37.72
N ALA A 518 -15.89 -3.28 37.16
CA ALA A 518 -14.92 -2.23 37.52
C ALA A 518 -15.37 -0.83 37.12
N VAL A 519 -16.05 -0.66 35.98
CA VAL A 519 -16.59 0.64 35.53
C VAL A 519 -17.79 1.07 36.37
N GLN A 520 -18.67 0.13 36.74
CA GLN A 520 -19.86 0.42 37.57
C GLN A 520 -19.51 0.74 39.03
N ASN A 521 -18.48 0.07 39.59
CA ASN A 521 -18.10 0.23 40.99
C ASN A 521 -17.15 1.42 41.21
N LYS A 522 -17.71 2.56 41.68
CA LYS A 522 -17.00 3.85 41.77
C LYS A 522 -15.87 3.93 42.82
N THR A 523 -15.92 3.18 43.92
CA THR A 523 -15.00 3.39 45.07
C THR A 523 -14.42 2.13 45.74
N LYS A 524 -14.93 0.92 45.46
CA LYS A 524 -14.55 -0.30 46.22
C LYS A 524 -13.31 -1.04 45.71
N GLN A 525 -12.84 -0.78 44.48
CA GLN A 525 -11.73 -1.50 43.87
C GLN A 525 -10.50 -0.62 43.67
N ARG A 526 -9.31 -1.19 43.97
CA ARG A 526 -8.01 -0.55 43.74
C ARG A 526 -7.80 -0.23 42.26
N VAL A 527 -7.27 0.97 41.99
CA VAL A 527 -6.96 1.47 40.63
C VAL A 527 -6.08 0.49 39.85
N ASP A 528 -5.08 -0.09 40.51
CA ASP A 528 -4.14 -1.04 39.90
C ASP A 528 -4.84 -2.24 39.26
N LEU A 529 -5.91 -2.75 39.89
CA LEU A 529 -6.69 -3.89 39.39
C LEU A 529 -7.50 -3.51 38.16
N LYS A 530 -8.07 -2.30 38.18
CA LYS A 530 -8.82 -1.74 37.06
C LYS A 530 -7.92 -1.53 35.84
N ILE A 531 -6.73 -0.96 36.05
CA ILE A 531 -5.71 -0.76 35.01
C ILE A 531 -5.21 -2.11 34.46
N ARG A 532 -4.95 -3.11 35.31
CA ARG A 532 -4.53 -4.44 34.87
C ARG A 532 -5.58 -5.08 33.97
N CYS A 533 -6.85 -5.05 34.36
CA CYS A 533 -7.96 -5.58 33.57
C CYS A 533 -8.03 -4.89 32.20
N ALA A 534 -8.00 -3.56 32.18
CA ALA A 534 -7.98 -2.74 30.97
C ALA A 534 -6.80 -3.07 30.04
N ARG A 535 -5.58 -3.19 30.56
CA ARG A 535 -4.39 -3.56 29.78
C ARG A 535 -4.45 -4.99 29.27
N PHE A 536 -4.97 -5.94 30.05
CA PHE A 536 -5.03 -7.33 29.61
C PHE A 536 -6.02 -7.50 28.45
N ILE A 537 -7.19 -6.84 28.52
CA ILE A 537 -8.12 -6.77 27.38
C ILE A 537 -7.42 -6.17 26.15
N SER A 538 -6.62 -5.12 26.33
CA SER A 538 -5.86 -4.47 25.25
C SER A 538 -4.85 -5.39 24.57
N GLU A 539 -4.14 -6.21 25.35
CA GLU A 539 -3.23 -7.22 24.80
C GLU A 539 -3.98 -8.31 24.01
N LEU A 540 -5.12 -8.79 24.53
CA LEU A 540 -5.93 -9.82 23.86
C LEU A 540 -6.58 -9.31 22.57
N VAL A 541 -6.92 -8.01 22.49
CA VAL A 541 -7.40 -7.36 21.26
C VAL A 541 -6.31 -7.35 20.19
N LYS A 542 -5.05 -7.02 20.56
CA LYS A 542 -3.90 -7.04 19.64
C LYS A 542 -3.62 -8.44 19.07
N PHE A 543 -3.86 -9.49 19.86
CA PHE A 543 -3.75 -10.88 19.41
C PHE A 543 -4.96 -11.40 18.62
N GLY A 544 -6.06 -10.62 18.53
CA GLY A 544 -7.30 -11.01 17.87
C GLY A 544 -8.16 -12.02 18.63
N ILE A 545 -7.88 -12.24 19.93
CA ILE A 545 -8.70 -13.13 20.77
C ILE A 545 -9.99 -12.44 21.18
N ILE A 546 -9.88 -11.17 21.59
CA ILE A 546 -11.03 -10.28 21.78
C ILE A 546 -11.20 -9.48 20.48
N PRO A 547 -12.39 -9.48 19.84
CA PRO A 547 -12.62 -8.69 18.65
C PRO A 547 -12.39 -7.18 18.89
N LYS A 548 -11.84 -6.47 17.89
CA LYS A 548 -11.62 -5.01 17.95
C LYS A 548 -12.89 -4.24 18.32
N GLY A 549 -14.06 -4.72 17.86
CA GLY A 549 -15.38 -4.15 18.19
C GLY A 549 -15.66 -4.15 19.69
N GLU A 550 -15.36 -5.24 20.40
CA GLU A 550 -15.51 -5.32 21.87
C GLU A 550 -14.51 -4.40 22.59
N GLY A 551 -13.28 -4.27 22.08
CA GLY A 551 -12.29 -3.31 22.58
C GLY A 551 -12.78 -1.86 22.47
N LEU A 552 -13.36 -1.47 21.33
CA LEU A 552 -13.97 -0.16 21.11
C LEU A 552 -15.21 0.08 22.00
N SER A 553 -16.04 -0.94 22.22
CA SER A 553 -17.18 -0.88 23.16
C SER A 553 -16.71 -0.63 24.59
N CYS A 554 -15.64 -1.31 25.02
CA CYS A 554 -15.03 -1.08 26.33
C CYS A 554 -14.51 0.35 26.49
N LEU A 555 -13.82 0.89 25.46
CA LEU A 555 -13.39 2.30 25.43
C LEU A 555 -14.58 3.27 25.50
N ARG A 556 -15.66 3.01 24.74
CA ARG A 556 -16.90 3.82 24.78
C ARG A 556 -17.52 3.80 26.18
N MET A 557 -17.52 2.67 26.87
CA MET A 557 -18.11 2.54 28.21
C MET A 557 -17.37 3.38 29.26
N VAL A 558 -16.02 3.38 29.24
CA VAL A 558 -15.23 4.26 30.14
C VAL A 558 -15.28 5.72 29.73
N LEU A 559 -15.43 6.02 28.44
CA LEU A 559 -15.62 7.38 27.95
C LEU A 559 -17.01 7.94 28.24
N PHE A 560 -18.04 7.10 28.40
CA PHE A 560 -19.38 7.55 28.77
C PHE A 560 -19.36 8.21 30.16
N ASP A 561 -18.87 7.49 31.18
CA ASP A 561 -18.63 8.01 32.54
C ASP A 561 -17.14 8.30 32.79
N PHE A 562 -16.65 9.39 32.20
CA PHE A 562 -15.23 9.77 32.17
C PHE A 562 -14.80 10.55 33.41
N ARG A 563 -14.82 9.89 34.59
CA ARG A 563 -14.45 10.48 35.89
C ARG A 563 -13.65 9.50 36.76
N GLY A 564 -12.82 10.03 37.67
CA GLY A 564 -12.08 9.22 38.65
C GLY A 564 -11.23 8.14 37.98
N HIS A 565 -11.27 6.91 38.49
CA HIS A 565 -10.45 5.79 37.97
C HIS A 565 -10.79 5.37 36.54
N ASN A 566 -11.96 5.76 35.99
CA ASN A 566 -12.32 5.45 34.60
C ASN A 566 -11.45 6.22 33.60
N VAL A 567 -10.94 7.40 33.98
CA VAL A 567 -9.95 8.15 33.19
C VAL A 567 -8.65 7.37 33.08
N ASP A 568 -8.14 6.86 34.21
CA ASP A 568 -6.93 6.03 34.25
C ASP A 568 -7.09 4.72 33.46
N MET A 569 -8.28 4.09 33.53
CA MET A 569 -8.61 2.91 32.70
C MET A 569 -8.60 3.23 31.20
N CYS A 570 -9.23 4.34 30.80
CA CYS A 570 -9.28 4.77 29.41
C CYS A 570 -7.87 5.05 28.86
N CYS A 571 -7.06 5.82 29.59
CA CYS A 571 -5.68 6.11 29.20
C CYS A 571 -4.86 4.82 29.09
N ALA A 572 -4.99 3.90 30.05
CA ALA A 572 -4.28 2.62 30.01
C ALA A 572 -4.67 1.73 28.80
N MET A 573 -5.92 1.81 28.32
CA MET A 573 -6.36 1.12 27.10
C MET A 573 -5.83 1.79 25.84
N VAL A 574 -5.90 3.13 25.79
CA VAL A 574 -5.41 3.91 24.65
C VAL A 574 -3.89 3.75 24.50
N ASP A 575 -3.13 3.78 25.59
CA ASP A 575 -1.69 3.49 25.61
C ASP A 575 -1.36 2.10 25.06
N ALA A 576 -2.16 1.08 25.40
CA ALA A 576 -1.83 -0.31 25.13
C ALA A 576 -2.29 -0.82 23.75
N MET A 577 -3.46 -0.38 23.28
CA MET A 577 -4.04 -0.81 21.98
C MET A 577 -4.51 0.34 21.08
N GLY A 578 -4.44 1.59 21.54
CA GLY A 578 -4.99 2.73 20.78
C GLY A 578 -4.29 2.96 19.45
N GLN A 579 -2.96 2.87 19.39
CA GLN A 579 -2.20 2.97 18.15
C GLN A 579 -2.54 1.83 17.18
N PHE A 580 -2.69 0.61 17.69
CA PHE A 580 -3.08 -0.57 16.89
C PHE A 580 -4.47 -0.40 16.27
N LEU A 581 -5.46 0.03 17.06
CA LEU A 581 -6.82 0.28 16.57
C LEU A 581 -6.89 1.48 15.63
N TYR A 582 -6.11 2.53 15.91
CA TYR A 582 -6.03 3.72 15.06
C TYR A 582 -5.36 3.42 13.73
N ARG A 583 -4.35 2.56 13.67
CA ARG A 583 -3.65 2.22 12.42
C ARG A 583 -4.25 1.02 11.67
N SER A 584 -5.35 0.45 12.17
CA SER A 584 -6.07 -0.61 11.48
C SER A 584 -7.26 -0.03 10.70
N THR A 585 -7.36 -0.33 9.40
CA THR A 585 -8.35 0.26 8.49
C THR A 585 -9.81 0.02 8.90
N ASP A 586 -10.08 -1.13 9.52
CA ASP A 586 -11.40 -1.54 10.00
C ASP A 586 -11.86 -0.83 11.29
N SER A 587 -10.92 -0.34 12.10
CA SER A 587 -11.22 0.35 13.38
C SER A 587 -10.82 1.83 13.42
N HIS A 588 -10.09 2.33 12.41
CA HIS A 588 -9.53 3.68 12.37
C HIS A 588 -10.56 4.79 12.63
N GLY A 589 -11.67 4.79 11.88
CA GLY A 589 -12.71 5.83 11.98
C GLY A 589 -13.28 5.94 13.39
N LYS A 590 -13.75 4.81 13.94
CA LYS A 590 -14.29 4.75 15.31
C LYS A 590 -13.26 5.14 16.37
N MET A 591 -12.02 4.69 16.23
CA MET A 591 -10.95 5.06 17.17
C MET A 591 -10.64 6.55 17.12
N LYS A 592 -10.60 7.15 15.92
CA LYS A 592 -10.40 8.60 15.71
C LYS A 592 -11.50 9.42 16.40
N ILE A 593 -12.76 9.00 16.27
CA ILE A 593 -13.89 9.65 16.96
C ILE A 593 -13.74 9.55 18.48
N LEU A 594 -13.44 8.36 19.01
CA LEU A 594 -13.26 8.16 20.46
C LEU A 594 -12.11 9.00 21.03
N LEU A 595 -10.98 9.10 20.31
CA LEU A 595 -9.86 9.99 20.67
C LEU A 595 -10.29 11.48 20.64
N GLY A 596 -11.10 11.88 19.66
CA GLY A 596 -11.67 13.24 19.62
C GLY A 596 -12.59 13.54 20.81
N VAL A 597 -13.44 12.58 21.22
CA VAL A 597 -14.29 12.70 22.42
C VAL A 597 -13.44 12.77 23.69
N MET A 598 -12.39 11.94 23.80
CA MET A 598 -11.45 11.95 24.91
C MET A 598 -10.80 13.33 25.09
N MET A 599 -10.32 13.95 24.01
CA MET A 599 -9.73 15.30 24.04
C MET A 599 -10.75 16.39 24.39
N LYS A 600 -11.99 16.31 23.87
CA LYS A 600 -13.06 17.24 24.26
C LYS A 600 -13.42 17.12 25.75
N LYS A 601 -13.35 15.93 26.33
CA LYS A 601 -13.63 15.70 27.75
C LYS A 601 -12.45 16.06 28.66
N ARG A 602 -11.22 16.03 28.16
CA ARG A 602 -10.00 16.47 28.87
C ARG A 602 -10.16 17.85 29.48
N ASP A 603 -10.71 18.81 28.72
CA ASP A 603 -10.84 20.22 29.15
C ASP A 603 -11.76 20.41 30.36
N ARG A 604 -12.58 19.41 30.70
CA ARG A 604 -13.50 19.42 31.85
C ARG A 604 -12.91 18.75 33.09
N ILE A 605 -11.71 18.17 33.00
CA ILE A 605 -11.04 17.49 34.12
C ILE A 605 -10.17 18.49 34.86
N ASN A 606 -10.37 18.63 36.17
CA ASN A 606 -9.61 19.57 36.99
C ASN A 606 -8.29 18.99 37.54
N ASP A 607 -8.12 17.66 37.52
CA ASP A 607 -6.90 17.00 38.00
C ASP A 607 -5.78 17.08 36.93
N PRO A 608 -4.69 17.84 37.18
CA PRO A 608 -3.60 17.99 36.20
C PRO A 608 -2.88 16.68 35.91
N ARG A 609 -2.85 15.73 36.85
CA ARG A 609 -2.25 14.40 36.63
C ARG A 609 -3.04 13.63 35.58
N GLN A 610 -4.37 13.67 35.65
CA GLN A 610 -5.25 13.00 34.69
C GLN A 610 -5.24 13.68 33.32
N GLN A 611 -5.16 15.02 33.26
CA GLN A 611 -4.97 15.74 32.01
C GLN A 611 -3.67 15.31 31.31
N MET A 612 -2.55 15.26 32.06
CA MET A 612 -1.27 14.80 31.52
C MET A 612 -1.31 13.34 31.04
N LEU A 613 -2.02 12.45 31.76
CA LEU A 613 -2.21 11.07 31.31
C LEU A 613 -3.00 10.98 30.00
N ILE A 614 -4.03 11.81 29.85
CA ILE A 614 -4.83 11.88 28.62
C ILE A 614 -3.98 12.37 27.45
N ASP A 615 -3.22 13.45 27.65
CA ASP A 615 -2.35 14.00 26.60
C ASP A 615 -1.28 12.96 26.20
N ASN A 616 -0.64 12.30 27.16
CA ASN A 616 0.35 11.25 26.88
C ASN A 616 -0.25 10.09 26.06
N ALA A 617 -1.43 9.61 26.45
CA ALA A 617 -2.10 8.51 25.76
C ALA A 617 -2.56 8.91 24.34
N PHE A 618 -3.08 10.12 24.19
CA PHE A 618 -3.47 10.66 22.90
C PHE A 618 -2.27 10.81 21.97
N TYR A 619 -1.18 11.44 22.43
CA TYR A 619 0.01 11.67 21.60
C TYR A 619 0.82 10.41 21.33
N THR A 620 0.67 9.35 22.13
CA THR A 620 1.19 8.02 21.81
C THR A 620 0.48 7.41 20.59
N CYS A 621 -0.82 7.68 20.43
CA CYS A 621 -1.60 7.20 19.28
C CYS A 621 -1.41 8.08 18.04
N ILE A 622 -1.47 9.40 18.24
CA ILE A 622 -1.36 10.42 17.19
C ILE A 622 -0.21 11.36 17.60
N PRO A 623 1.04 11.06 17.19
CA PRO A 623 2.15 11.97 17.43
C PRO A 623 1.79 13.35 16.88
N PRO A 624 2.13 14.44 17.59
CA PRO A 624 1.88 15.78 17.07
C PRO A 624 2.57 15.92 15.71
N THR A 625 1.85 16.47 14.72
CA THR A 625 2.43 16.77 13.42
C THR A 625 3.63 17.68 13.65
N VAL A 626 4.85 17.14 13.50
CA VAL A 626 6.04 17.97 13.31
C VAL A 626 5.68 18.84 12.11
N GLU A 627 5.71 20.16 12.26
CA GLU A 627 5.36 21.07 11.18
C GLU A 627 6.26 20.78 9.98
N GLU A 628 5.76 19.97 9.05
CA GLU A 628 6.39 19.78 7.76
C GLU A 628 6.26 21.11 7.04
N LYS A 629 7.39 21.79 6.85
CA LYS A 629 7.46 22.95 5.96
C LYS A 629 6.79 22.54 4.64
N PRO A 630 5.87 23.36 4.09
CA PRO A 630 5.16 23.00 2.87
C PRO A 630 6.16 22.63 1.78
N LYS A 631 6.04 21.39 1.25
CA LYS A 631 6.75 21.01 0.03
C LYS A 631 6.26 21.95 -1.08
N CYS A 632 7.16 22.77 -1.59
CA CYS A 632 6.92 23.58 -2.76
C CYS A 632 6.49 22.65 -3.91
N GLU A 633 5.40 22.98 -4.61
CA GLU A 633 4.92 22.22 -5.78
C GLU A 633 6.10 22.08 -6.76
N SER A 634 6.63 20.87 -6.89
CA SER A 634 7.75 20.59 -7.80
C SER A 634 7.22 20.47 -9.22
N ASP A 635 7.98 20.97 -10.19
CA ASP A 635 7.64 20.85 -11.60
C ASP A 635 7.50 19.36 -11.98
N PRO A 636 6.36 18.91 -12.55
CA PRO A 636 6.16 17.51 -12.96
C PRO A 636 7.27 16.96 -13.85
N PHE A 637 7.95 17.84 -14.61
CA PHE A 637 9.06 17.46 -15.45
C PHE A 637 10.34 17.13 -14.64
N GLN A 638 10.61 17.90 -13.59
CA GLN A 638 11.68 17.61 -12.63
C GLN A 638 11.40 16.30 -11.87
N ASP A 639 10.15 16.09 -11.45
CA ASP A 639 9.73 14.84 -10.82
C ASP A 639 9.91 13.63 -11.73
N PHE A 640 9.67 13.78 -13.04
CA PHE A 640 9.92 12.73 -14.02
C PHE A 640 11.41 12.36 -14.12
N ILE A 641 12.30 13.35 -14.20
CA ILE A 641 13.75 13.12 -14.24
C ILE A 641 14.21 12.40 -12.96
N ARG A 642 13.77 12.88 -11.79
CA ARG A 642 14.09 12.26 -10.51
C ARG A 642 13.56 10.83 -10.42
N TYR A 643 12.33 10.59 -10.89
CA TYR A 643 11.74 9.25 -10.93
C TYR A 643 12.55 8.25 -11.76
N LEU A 644 13.07 8.68 -12.91
CA LEU A 644 13.89 7.83 -13.79
C LEU A 644 15.20 7.38 -13.10
N ILE A 645 15.82 8.27 -12.32
CA ILE A 645 17.09 8.02 -11.63
C ILE A 645 16.86 7.23 -10.33
N SER A 646 15.82 7.56 -9.55
CA SER A 646 15.49 6.83 -8.32
C SER A 646 15.04 5.38 -8.58
N ASN A 647 14.35 5.11 -9.69
CA ASN A 647 13.91 3.76 -10.07
C ASN A 647 14.89 3.03 -10.98
N LEU A 648 16.14 3.46 -11.01
CA LEU A 648 17.19 2.82 -11.79
C LEU A 648 17.38 1.38 -11.33
N SER A 649 17.37 0.45 -12.28
CA SER A 649 17.61 -0.98 -12.06
C SER A 649 18.11 -1.63 -13.34
N ARG A 650 18.69 -2.82 -13.23
CA ARG A 650 19.19 -3.59 -14.39
C ARG A 650 18.17 -3.70 -15.53
N TYR A 651 16.90 -3.95 -15.22
CA TYR A 651 15.83 -4.13 -16.21
C TYR A 651 15.35 -2.83 -16.84
N ARG A 652 15.49 -1.69 -16.14
CA ARG A 652 15.01 -0.38 -16.61
C ARG A 652 16.08 0.44 -17.30
N MET A 653 17.34 -0.02 -17.27
CA MET A 653 18.50 0.72 -17.78
C MET A 653 18.29 1.24 -19.21
N GLU A 654 17.92 0.37 -20.15
CA GLU A 654 17.73 0.77 -21.56
C GLU A 654 16.64 1.82 -21.74
N ILE A 655 15.54 1.70 -20.98
CA ILE A 655 14.42 2.64 -21.03
C ILE A 655 14.87 3.98 -20.46
N THR A 656 15.55 3.99 -19.31
CA THR A 656 16.08 5.20 -18.69
C THR A 656 17.06 5.94 -19.60
N VAL A 657 18.01 5.24 -20.24
CA VAL A 657 18.94 5.83 -21.23
C VAL A 657 18.15 6.44 -22.39
N ARG A 658 17.17 5.71 -22.94
CA ARG A 658 16.37 6.19 -24.07
C ARG A 658 15.56 7.44 -23.72
N CYS A 659 15.02 7.51 -22.50
CA CYS A 659 14.29 8.69 -22.03
C CYS A 659 15.21 9.89 -21.82
N LEU A 660 16.36 9.69 -21.16
CA LEU A 660 17.31 10.77 -20.89
C LEU A 660 17.97 11.31 -22.16
N ARG A 661 18.21 10.47 -23.18
CA ARG A 661 18.67 10.93 -24.50
C ARG A 661 17.65 11.81 -25.25
N LYS A 662 16.37 11.74 -24.89
CA LYS A 662 15.30 12.56 -25.49
C LYS A 662 15.03 13.85 -24.72
N LEU A 663 15.73 14.10 -23.62
CA LEU A 663 15.65 15.37 -22.93
C LEU A 663 16.17 16.48 -23.83
N ASP A 664 15.58 17.67 -23.68
CA ASP A 664 16.13 18.87 -24.31
C ASP A 664 17.33 19.35 -23.49
N TRP A 665 18.52 18.81 -23.79
CA TRP A 665 19.79 19.20 -23.17
C TRP A 665 20.23 20.63 -23.54
N SER A 666 19.49 21.32 -24.41
CA SER A 666 19.73 22.72 -24.76
C SER A 666 19.11 23.68 -23.73
N ASP A 667 18.08 23.25 -23.01
CA ASP A 667 17.47 24.03 -21.94
C ASP A 667 18.34 23.96 -20.68
N PRO A 668 18.94 25.08 -20.23
CA PRO A 668 19.82 25.09 -19.06
C PRO A 668 19.10 24.70 -17.76
N VAL A 669 17.78 24.92 -17.65
CA VAL A 669 17.04 24.56 -16.43
C VAL A 669 16.90 23.05 -16.32
N CYS A 670 16.38 22.41 -17.37
CA CYS A 670 16.32 20.95 -17.51
C CYS A 670 17.69 20.29 -17.35
N ALA A 671 18.69 20.79 -18.09
CA ALA A 671 20.03 20.21 -18.12
C ALA A 671 20.73 20.27 -16.75
N ASN A 672 20.65 21.41 -16.05
CA ASN A 672 21.24 21.53 -14.72
C ASN A 672 20.56 20.62 -13.70
N TYR A 673 19.22 20.55 -13.69
CA TYR A 673 18.49 19.66 -12.78
C TYR A 673 18.78 18.18 -13.05
N ALA A 674 18.86 17.78 -14.33
CA ALA A 674 19.22 16.43 -14.71
C ALA A 674 20.64 16.07 -14.25
N VAL A 675 21.60 16.98 -14.42
CA VAL A 675 22.98 16.79 -13.93
C VAL A 675 23.04 16.75 -12.41
N GLU A 676 22.28 17.59 -11.71
CA GLU A 676 22.18 17.55 -10.24
C GLU A 676 21.68 16.18 -9.76
N CYS A 677 20.64 15.64 -10.41
CA CYS A 677 20.14 14.30 -10.08
C CYS A 677 21.15 13.20 -10.45
N LEU A 678 21.81 13.29 -11.61
CA LEU A 678 22.83 12.30 -12.04
C LEU A 678 24.07 12.31 -11.14
N SER A 679 24.40 13.48 -10.56
CA SER A 679 25.53 13.64 -9.64
C SER A 679 25.22 13.14 -8.23
N ASN A 680 23.97 12.80 -7.93
CA ASN A 680 23.55 12.39 -6.59
C ASN A 680 23.45 10.85 -6.47
N PRO A 681 24.47 10.16 -5.92
CA PRO A 681 24.46 8.70 -5.79
C PRO A 681 23.47 8.18 -4.74
N SER A 682 22.86 9.05 -3.91
CA SER A 682 21.85 8.66 -2.91
C SER A 682 20.45 8.47 -3.48
N LEU A 683 20.19 8.94 -4.71
CA LEU A 683 18.89 8.78 -5.36
C LEU A 683 18.55 7.33 -5.72
N PRO A 684 19.42 6.55 -6.38
CA PRO A 684 19.20 5.12 -6.57
C PRO A 684 19.48 4.33 -5.28
N ARG A 685 18.95 3.10 -5.20
CA ARG A 685 19.34 2.15 -4.13
C ARG A 685 20.83 1.84 -4.23
N TYR A 686 21.49 1.59 -3.10
CA TYR A 686 22.94 1.28 -3.02
C TYR A 686 23.42 0.25 -4.07
N ASN A 687 22.72 -0.88 -4.20
CA ASN A 687 23.07 -1.93 -5.17
C ASN A 687 22.98 -1.50 -6.65
N ASN A 688 22.35 -0.36 -6.91
CA ASN A 688 22.11 0.17 -8.25
C ASN A 688 23.04 1.34 -8.62
N VAL A 689 23.93 1.78 -7.71
CA VAL A 689 24.96 2.82 -8.00
C VAL A 689 25.84 2.45 -9.21
N PRO A 690 26.26 1.19 -9.44
CA PRO A 690 27.01 0.84 -10.66
C PRO A 690 26.23 1.12 -11.95
N TYR A 691 24.90 0.96 -11.94
CA TYR A 691 24.08 1.28 -13.11
C TYR A 691 23.99 2.79 -13.35
N LEU A 692 24.11 3.61 -12.30
CA LEU A 692 24.18 5.08 -12.45
C LEU A 692 25.47 5.47 -13.17
N ALA A 693 26.61 4.87 -12.82
CA ALA A 693 27.86 5.10 -13.53
C ALA A 693 27.79 4.61 -15.00
N SER A 694 27.17 3.46 -15.25
CA SER A 694 26.91 2.96 -16.62
C SER A 694 26.01 3.91 -17.42
N LEU A 695 24.98 4.47 -16.79
CA LEU A 695 24.10 5.47 -17.39
C LEU A 695 24.88 6.71 -17.83
N ILE A 696 25.77 7.20 -16.96
CA ILE A 696 26.59 8.38 -17.24
C ILE A 696 27.56 8.10 -18.38
N ALA A 697 28.20 6.93 -18.42
CA ALA A 697 29.03 6.54 -19.56
C ALA A 697 28.22 6.52 -20.87
N ALA A 698 27.00 5.96 -20.84
CA ALA A 698 26.12 5.93 -22.00
C ALA A 698 25.61 7.31 -22.45
N LEU A 699 25.46 8.27 -21.53
CA LEU A 699 25.10 9.65 -21.84
C LEU A 699 26.31 10.48 -22.29
N SER A 700 27.49 10.21 -21.73
CA SER A 700 28.74 10.87 -22.10
C SER A 700 29.06 10.61 -23.57
N SER A 701 28.77 9.41 -24.09
CA SER A 701 28.90 9.11 -25.54
C SER A 701 28.06 10.01 -26.47
N CYS A 702 27.04 10.69 -25.96
CA CYS A 702 26.21 11.64 -26.71
C CYS A 702 26.55 13.10 -26.34
N HIS A 703 26.92 13.33 -25.08
CA HIS A 703 27.16 14.65 -24.49
C HIS A 703 28.34 14.56 -23.50
N ASP A 704 29.56 14.69 -24.00
CA ASP A 704 30.81 14.52 -23.23
C ASP A 704 30.86 15.37 -21.93
N TRP A 705 30.31 16.58 -22.00
CA TRP A 705 30.30 17.53 -20.88
C TRP A 705 29.49 17.05 -19.66
N ILE A 706 28.55 16.12 -19.83
CA ILE A 706 27.75 15.56 -18.72
C ILE A 706 28.65 14.74 -17.80
N GLY A 707 29.48 13.86 -18.35
CA GLY A 707 30.41 13.04 -17.58
C GLY A 707 31.38 13.91 -16.77
N ILE A 708 31.90 14.98 -17.39
CA ILE A 708 32.79 15.95 -16.74
C ILE A 708 32.08 16.62 -15.56
N ARG A 709 30.87 17.15 -15.76
CA ARG A 709 30.12 17.85 -14.70
C ARG A 709 29.77 16.95 -13.52
N VAL A 710 29.41 15.69 -13.78
CA VAL A 710 29.10 14.72 -12.72
C VAL A 710 30.37 14.33 -11.95
N LEU A 711 31.49 14.16 -12.66
CA LEU A 711 32.77 13.86 -12.06
C LEU A 711 33.25 15.02 -11.16
N ASP A 712 33.17 16.26 -11.66
CA ASP A 712 33.52 17.46 -10.89
C ASP A 712 32.68 17.57 -9.62
N ALA A 713 31.35 17.38 -9.72
CA ALA A 713 30.45 17.39 -8.57
C ALA A 713 30.79 16.30 -7.54
N THR A 714 31.09 15.08 -8.01
CA THR A 714 31.46 13.96 -7.13
C THR A 714 32.78 14.24 -6.39
N LEU A 715 33.77 14.81 -7.07
CA LEU A 715 35.05 15.19 -6.46
C LEU A 715 34.88 16.33 -5.46
N GLU A 716 34.02 17.30 -5.77
CA GLU A 716 33.67 18.41 -4.88
C GLU A 716 32.96 17.91 -3.61
N ASP A 717 32.00 16.99 -3.72
CA ASP A 717 31.33 16.39 -2.56
C ASP A 717 32.32 15.69 -1.61
N ILE A 718 33.28 14.94 -2.17
CA ILE A 718 34.35 14.31 -1.40
C ILE A 718 35.20 15.39 -0.72
N ARG A 719 35.50 16.49 -1.42
CA ARG A 719 36.30 17.59 -0.87
C ARG A 719 35.59 18.32 0.27
N ILE A 720 34.33 18.72 0.07
CA ILE A 720 33.48 19.39 1.07
C ILE A 720 33.36 18.51 2.32
N ALA A 721 33.19 17.21 2.15
CA ALA A 721 33.12 16.28 3.28
C ALA A 721 34.40 16.27 4.14
N LEU A 722 35.58 16.35 3.51
CA LEU A 722 36.86 16.45 4.22
C LEU A 722 37.05 17.81 4.91
N GLU A 723 36.46 18.88 4.39
CA GLU A 723 36.54 20.24 4.95
C GLU A 723 35.58 20.44 6.13
N LEU A 724 34.36 19.90 6.05
CA LEU A 724 33.34 20.02 7.10
C LEU A 724 33.49 18.96 8.21
N ASN A 725 33.97 17.77 7.85
CA ASN A 725 34.21 16.65 8.75
C ASN A 725 33.03 16.30 9.69
N ASN A 726 31.80 16.44 9.20
CA ASN A 726 30.58 16.22 9.98
C ASN A 726 30.11 14.75 9.89
N PRO A 727 29.89 14.05 11.02
CA PRO A 727 29.41 12.67 11.02
C PRO A 727 28.11 12.44 10.24
N SER A 728 27.26 13.46 10.09
CA SER A 728 26.03 13.36 9.29
C SER A 728 26.28 13.13 7.80
N LEU A 729 27.44 13.54 7.28
CA LEU A 729 27.80 13.41 5.87
C LEU A 729 28.48 12.08 5.54
N ASN A 730 28.94 11.32 6.55
CA ASN A 730 29.74 10.10 6.36
C ASN A 730 29.11 9.09 5.39
N GLN A 731 27.79 8.91 5.44
CA GLN A 731 27.10 7.97 4.54
C GLN A 731 27.09 8.47 3.08
N ILE A 732 26.86 9.77 2.88
CA ILE A 732 26.86 10.39 1.55
C ILE A 732 28.28 10.38 0.99
N THR A 733 29.29 10.74 1.78
CA THR A 733 30.71 10.71 1.36
C THR A 733 31.16 9.31 0.98
N LEU A 734 30.75 8.30 1.74
CA LEU A 734 31.01 6.91 1.41
C LEU A 734 30.40 6.54 0.04
N LEU A 735 29.15 6.94 -0.20
CA LEU A 735 28.50 6.75 -1.50
C LEU A 735 29.23 7.47 -2.63
N SER A 736 29.66 8.72 -2.42
CA SER A 736 30.41 9.49 -3.44
C SER A 736 31.74 8.85 -3.79
N VAL A 737 32.45 8.29 -2.80
CA VAL A 737 33.71 7.56 -3.03
C VAL A 737 33.47 6.26 -3.79
N ILE A 738 32.46 5.48 -3.41
CA ILE A 738 32.08 4.27 -4.15
C ILE A 738 31.68 4.63 -5.58
N PHE A 739 30.89 5.70 -5.74
CA PHE A 739 30.44 6.18 -7.03
C PHE A 739 31.61 6.62 -7.92
N LEU A 740 32.60 7.34 -7.38
CA LEU A 740 33.85 7.67 -8.09
C LEU A 740 34.58 6.41 -8.58
N GLY A 741 34.68 5.37 -7.75
CA GLY A 741 35.26 4.09 -8.15
C GLY A 741 34.47 3.43 -9.29
N GLN A 742 33.13 3.51 -9.26
CA GLN A 742 32.29 3.01 -10.35
C GLN A 742 32.45 3.85 -11.62
N LEU A 743 32.59 5.19 -11.53
CA LEU A 743 32.85 6.05 -12.69
C LEU A 743 34.15 5.65 -13.41
N TYR A 744 35.19 5.28 -12.67
CA TYR A 744 36.41 4.71 -13.24
C TYR A 744 36.16 3.36 -13.92
N ASN A 745 35.44 2.44 -13.26
CA ASN A 745 35.12 1.13 -13.82
C ASN A 745 34.36 1.22 -15.16
N TYR A 746 33.52 2.25 -15.33
CA TYR A 746 32.78 2.53 -16.56
C TYR A 746 33.47 3.55 -17.50
N SER A 747 34.77 3.81 -17.31
CA SER A 747 35.60 4.65 -18.19
C SER A 747 35.10 6.09 -18.35
N VAL A 748 34.45 6.64 -17.31
CA VAL A 748 34.09 8.07 -17.26
C VAL A 748 35.29 8.91 -16.80
N CYS A 749 36.22 8.32 -16.05
CA CYS A 749 37.42 8.99 -15.57
C CYS A 749 38.65 8.06 -15.56
N ASP A 750 39.84 8.66 -15.62
CA ASP A 750 41.11 7.94 -15.73
C ASP A 750 41.77 7.67 -14.37
N SER A 751 42.73 6.73 -14.36
CA SER A 751 43.47 6.35 -13.15
C SER A 751 44.13 7.50 -12.37
N PRO A 752 44.65 8.59 -12.99
CA PRO A 752 45.24 9.70 -12.23
C PRO A 752 44.26 10.37 -11.26
N ILE A 753 42.97 10.40 -11.58
CA ILE A 753 41.94 11.01 -10.74
C ILE A 753 41.75 10.17 -9.47
N ILE A 754 41.67 8.85 -9.61
CA ILE A 754 41.58 7.92 -8.47
C ILE A 754 42.79 8.07 -7.55
N PHE A 755 44.01 8.08 -8.09
CA PHE A 755 45.21 8.25 -7.27
C PHE A 755 45.27 9.62 -6.58
N LYS A 756 44.89 10.70 -7.26
CA LYS A 756 44.80 12.03 -6.64
C LYS A 756 43.82 12.04 -5.46
N THR A 757 42.64 11.44 -5.62
CA THR A 757 41.64 11.33 -4.54
C THR A 757 42.15 10.47 -3.38
N LEU A 758 42.76 9.32 -3.67
CA LEU A 758 43.37 8.44 -2.66
C LEU A 758 44.41 9.20 -1.81
N TYR A 759 45.32 9.94 -2.44
CA TYR A 759 46.27 10.79 -1.72
C TYR A 759 45.59 11.93 -0.97
N GLN A 760 44.56 12.56 -1.54
CA GLN A 760 43.82 13.64 -0.89
C GLN A 760 43.16 13.17 0.42
N LEU A 761 42.55 11.98 0.43
CA LEU A 761 41.91 11.40 1.61
C LEU A 761 42.88 11.28 2.80
N ILE A 762 44.14 10.91 2.55
CA ILE A 762 45.15 10.68 3.60
C ILE A 762 46.07 11.87 3.89
N THR A 763 46.13 12.89 3.03
CA THR A 763 47.04 14.03 3.18
C THR A 763 46.34 15.35 3.52
N PHE A 764 45.11 15.56 3.06
CA PHE A 764 44.45 16.85 3.21
C PHE A 764 44.06 17.14 4.66
N GLY A 765 44.71 18.10 5.32
CA GLY A 765 44.45 18.39 6.73
C GLY A 765 44.73 17.20 7.65
N ALA A 766 45.59 16.26 7.23
CA ALA A 766 45.89 15.06 8.00
C ALA A 766 46.48 15.42 9.37
N PHE A 767 45.94 14.81 10.42
CA PHE A 767 46.28 15.09 11.82
C PHE A 767 46.02 16.52 12.31
N ASP A 768 45.31 17.35 11.54
CA ASP A 768 44.75 18.61 12.06
C ASP A 768 43.57 18.29 12.99
N PRO A 769 43.59 18.69 14.28
CA PRO A 769 42.49 18.39 15.21
C PRO A 769 41.11 18.83 14.74
N LEU A 770 41.01 19.82 13.85
CA LEU A 770 39.73 20.29 13.30
C LEU A 770 39.22 19.43 12.14
N LEU A 771 40.12 18.91 11.29
CA LEU A 771 39.77 18.22 10.03
C LEU A 771 39.98 16.71 10.08
N ASP A 772 40.83 16.24 11.00
CA ASP A 772 41.26 14.84 11.09
C ASP A 772 41.73 14.50 12.53
N ASP A 773 40.80 14.63 13.47
CA ASP A 773 41.01 14.26 14.88
C ASP A 773 41.49 12.80 15.04
N TRP A 774 42.20 12.50 16.13
CA TRP A 774 42.79 11.18 16.38
C TRP A 774 41.75 10.05 16.36
N ASN A 775 40.52 10.32 16.83
CA ASN A 775 39.36 9.43 16.85
C ASN A 775 38.78 9.18 15.44
N ASN A 776 38.96 10.11 14.51
CA ASN A 776 38.35 10.02 13.20
C ASN A 776 39.02 8.96 12.31
N LEU A 777 38.33 7.84 12.13
CA LEU A 777 38.78 6.72 11.29
C LEU A 777 38.06 6.66 9.93
N THR A 778 37.18 7.62 9.63
CA THR A 778 36.35 7.61 8.41
C THR A 778 37.21 7.60 7.15
N ARG A 779 38.29 8.39 7.12
CA ARG A 779 39.22 8.46 5.98
C ARG A 779 39.85 7.11 5.63
N ILE A 780 40.14 6.29 6.64
CA ILE A 780 40.67 4.92 6.44
C ILE A 780 39.63 4.06 5.74
N VAL A 781 38.36 4.15 6.18
CA VAL A 781 37.25 3.43 5.56
C VAL A 781 37.06 3.89 4.11
N LEU A 782 37.05 5.19 3.83
CA LEU A 782 36.90 5.72 2.46
C LEU A 782 37.98 5.18 1.51
N VAL A 783 39.25 5.15 1.94
CA VAL A 783 40.33 4.55 1.14
C VAL A 783 40.08 3.06 0.87
N CYS A 784 39.65 2.31 1.89
CA CYS A 784 39.38 0.89 1.74
C CYS A 784 38.27 0.64 0.72
N GLU A 785 37.18 1.40 0.82
CA GLU A 785 36.00 1.23 -0.05
C GLU A 785 36.29 1.62 -1.50
N LEU A 786 37.06 2.70 -1.73
CA LEU A 786 37.49 3.07 -3.09
C LEU A 786 38.29 1.94 -3.74
N LEU A 787 39.25 1.38 -3.00
CA LEU A 787 40.12 0.32 -3.49
C LEU A 787 39.40 -1.04 -3.63
N LEU A 788 38.39 -1.32 -2.80
CA LEU A 788 37.54 -2.50 -2.98
C LEU A 788 36.67 -2.41 -4.24
N VAL A 789 36.40 -1.21 -4.75
CA VAL A 789 35.60 -1.00 -5.97
C VAL A 789 36.44 -1.05 -7.25
N CYS A 790 37.62 -0.43 -7.26
CA CYS A 790 38.42 -0.26 -8.48
C CYS A 790 39.86 -0.79 -8.38
N GLY A 791 40.28 -1.32 -7.22
CA GLY A 791 41.67 -1.71 -6.97
C GLY A 791 42.18 -2.89 -7.79
N GLU A 792 41.28 -3.78 -8.23
CA GLU A 792 41.62 -4.95 -9.07
C GLU A 792 42.20 -4.55 -10.43
N TYR A 793 41.86 -3.37 -10.95
CA TYR A 793 42.38 -2.86 -12.22
C TYR A 793 43.81 -2.31 -12.11
N PHE A 794 44.36 -2.18 -10.91
CA PHE A 794 45.69 -1.63 -10.66
C PHE A 794 46.73 -2.71 -10.38
N ASN A 795 46.58 -3.89 -10.99
CA ASN A 795 47.46 -5.04 -10.80
C ASN A 795 48.62 -5.12 -11.82
N VAL A 796 48.58 -4.33 -12.90
CA VAL A 796 49.53 -4.41 -14.03
C VAL A 796 50.18 -3.04 -14.30
N GLY A 797 51.40 -3.07 -14.87
CA GLY A 797 52.05 -1.90 -15.46
C GLY A 797 52.37 -0.76 -14.49
N SER A 798 52.21 0.47 -14.96
CA SER A 798 52.53 1.69 -14.21
C SER A 798 51.58 1.95 -13.04
N ALA A 799 50.31 1.56 -13.18
CA ALA A 799 49.29 1.66 -12.13
C ALA A 799 49.62 0.76 -10.92
N LYS A 800 50.21 -0.43 -11.16
CA LYS A 800 50.69 -1.30 -10.10
C LYS A 800 51.70 -0.60 -9.18
N LYS A 801 52.72 0.01 -9.78
CA LYS A 801 53.78 0.75 -9.06
C LYS A 801 53.22 1.94 -8.29
N LYS A 802 52.30 2.70 -8.90
CA LYS A 802 51.61 3.84 -8.26
C LYS A 802 50.81 3.40 -7.02
N LEU A 803 50.13 2.26 -7.11
CA LEU A 803 49.37 1.73 -5.98
C LEU A 803 50.25 1.18 -4.87
N ASP A 804 51.32 0.45 -5.21
CA ASP A 804 52.27 -0.05 -4.21
C ASP A 804 52.91 1.12 -3.44
N CYS A 805 53.22 2.22 -4.14
CA CYS A 805 53.67 3.47 -3.54
C CYS A 805 52.60 4.07 -2.61
N PHE A 806 51.36 4.22 -3.09
CA PHE A 806 50.26 4.75 -2.27
C PHE A 806 50.02 3.93 -1.01
N LEU A 807 50.02 2.59 -1.10
CA LEU A 807 49.81 1.70 0.04
C LEU A 807 50.85 1.91 1.13
N ALA A 808 52.12 2.18 0.79
CA ALA A 808 53.14 2.54 1.78
C ALA A 808 52.77 3.81 2.57
N TYR A 809 52.29 4.86 1.88
CA TYR A 809 51.80 6.08 2.52
C TYR A 809 50.55 5.85 3.38
N PHE A 810 49.62 5.03 2.89
CA PHE A 810 48.40 4.69 3.59
C PHE A 810 48.66 3.89 4.87
N TYR A 811 49.54 2.89 4.84
CA TYR A 811 49.88 2.11 6.03
C TYR A 811 50.58 2.96 7.09
N ARG A 812 51.43 3.93 6.69
CA ARG A 812 51.98 4.90 7.65
C ARG A 812 50.87 5.74 8.28
N TYR A 813 49.91 6.23 7.50
CA TYR A 813 48.77 7.00 8.02
C TYR A 813 47.93 6.18 9.02
N LEU A 814 47.63 4.92 8.70
CA LEU A 814 46.97 3.98 9.61
C LEU A 814 47.73 3.82 10.92
N LEU A 815 49.04 3.54 10.85
CA LEU A 815 49.87 3.31 12.04
C LEU A 815 50.00 4.57 12.90
N ALA A 816 50.03 5.76 12.30
CA ALA A 816 50.00 7.02 13.05
C ALA A 816 48.71 7.17 13.87
N LYS A 817 47.55 6.77 13.31
CA LYS A 817 46.28 6.73 14.06
C LYS A 817 46.33 5.64 15.15
N GLU A 818 46.88 4.47 14.88
CA GLU A 818 47.07 3.43 15.92
C GLU A 818 47.94 3.94 17.08
N GLU A 819 49.01 4.67 16.80
CA GLU A 819 49.87 5.28 17.82
C GLU A 819 49.15 6.39 18.60
N ALA A 820 48.33 7.19 17.95
CA ALA A 820 47.49 8.17 18.63
C ALA A 820 46.52 7.52 19.62
N PHE A 821 45.86 6.41 19.23
CA PHE A 821 45.02 5.63 20.14
C PHE A 821 45.81 5.04 21.31
N LYS A 822 47.01 4.48 21.05
CA LYS A 822 47.92 3.98 22.09
C LYS A 822 48.36 5.09 23.06
N ALA A 823 48.65 6.29 22.55
CA ALA A 823 49.06 7.43 23.36
C ALA A 823 47.95 7.90 24.33
N HIS A 824 46.69 7.64 23.99
CA HIS A 824 45.53 7.93 24.83
C HIS A 824 45.08 6.73 25.69
N ASP A 825 45.83 5.62 25.68
CA ASP A 825 45.51 4.38 26.38
C ASP A 825 44.17 3.74 25.95
N ILE A 826 43.78 3.94 24.69
CA ILE A 826 42.54 3.42 24.10
C ILE A 826 42.88 2.34 23.07
N ILE A 827 42.12 1.25 23.07
CA ILE A 827 42.29 0.15 22.12
C ILE A 827 41.82 0.60 20.73
N PHE A 828 42.70 0.46 19.73
CA PHE A 828 42.34 0.75 18.34
C PHE A 828 41.20 -0.18 17.85
N PRO A 829 40.17 0.36 17.16
CA PRO A 829 39.02 -0.44 16.72
C PRO A 829 39.39 -1.58 15.76
N LYS A 830 39.16 -2.83 16.18
CA LYS A 830 39.51 -4.04 15.41
C LYS A 830 38.80 -4.12 14.06
N ASN A 831 37.56 -3.63 13.97
CA ASN A 831 36.78 -3.59 12.74
C ASN A 831 37.47 -2.77 11.62
N VAL A 832 38.10 -1.64 11.97
CA VAL A 832 38.84 -0.83 10.99
C VAL A 832 40.06 -1.59 10.49
N ARG A 833 40.77 -2.28 11.40
CA ARG A 833 41.92 -3.11 11.04
C ARG A 833 41.53 -4.29 10.15
N PHE A 834 40.43 -4.99 10.46
CA PHE A 834 39.92 -6.07 9.61
C PHE A 834 39.54 -5.58 8.21
N ARG A 835 38.95 -4.39 8.07
CA ARG A 835 38.63 -3.81 6.76
C ARG A 835 39.87 -3.47 5.95
N VAL A 836 40.93 -2.97 6.60
CA VAL A 836 42.22 -2.73 5.94
C VAL A 836 42.86 -4.04 5.47
N GLU A 837 42.81 -5.07 6.30
CA GLU A 837 43.34 -6.40 5.95
C GLU A 837 42.58 -6.98 4.75
N GLU A 838 41.25 -6.93 4.75
CA GLU A 838 40.39 -7.36 3.64
C GLU A 838 40.71 -6.61 2.33
N MET A 839 40.83 -5.28 2.39
CA MET A 839 41.21 -4.48 1.23
C MET A 839 42.63 -4.83 0.76
N SER A 840 43.57 -5.00 1.68
CA SER A 840 44.96 -5.33 1.35
C SER A 840 45.05 -6.68 0.64
N ASP A 841 44.32 -7.69 1.12
CA ASP A 841 44.24 -9.01 0.50
C ASP A 841 43.54 -8.97 -0.86
N TYR A 842 42.50 -8.15 -1.01
CA TYR A 842 41.78 -7.96 -2.28
C TYR A 842 42.69 -7.37 -3.36
N VAL A 843 43.46 -6.34 -3.02
CA VAL A 843 44.26 -5.59 -3.99
C VAL A 843 45.64 -6.21 -4.21
N ARG A 844 46.24 -6.82 -3.19
CA ARG A 844 47.58 -7.42 -3.23
C ARG A 844 47.66 -8.65 -2.32
N LYS A 845 47.48 -9.84 -2.89
CA LYS A 845 47.69 -11.10 -2.17
C LYS A 845 49.11 -11.17 -1.58
N GLY A 846 49.21 -11.28 -0.26
CA GLY A 846 50.49 -11.45 0.44
C GLY A 846 51.26 -10.16 0.75
N ILE A 847 50.65 -8.97 0.60
CA ILE A 847 51.27 -7.72 1.04
C ILE A 847 51.45 -7.72 2.55
N LYS A 848 52.65 -7.34 3.02
CA LYS A 848 52.95 -7.25 4.45
C LYS A 848 52.64 -5.85 4.95
N ILE A 849 51.60 -5.72 5.77
CA ILE A 849 51.33 -4.50 6.52
C ILE A 849 52.48 -4.32 7.54
N PRO A 850 53.19 -3.17 7.54
CA PRO A 850 54.25 -2.90 8.50
C PRO A 850 53.75 -3.03 9.96
N LYS A 851 54.60 -3.54 10.85
CA LYS A 851 54.22 -3.84 12.25
C LYS A 851 54.40 -2.63 13.17
N SER A 852 55.24 -1.67 12.80
CA SER A 852 55.48 -0.44 13.56
C SER A 852 55.55 0.78 12.65
N PHE A 853 55.29 1.96 13.23
CA PHE A 853 55.42 3.23 12.53
C PHE A 853 56.83 3.44 11.99
N ASP A 854 57.87 3.10 12.76
CA ASP A 854 59.28 3.17 12.32
C ASP A 854 59.58 2.28 11.11
N GLU A 855 58.90 1.13 10.98
CA GLU A 855 59.03 0.25 9.81
C GLU A 855 58.37 0.89 8.59
N ALA A 856 57.17 1.45 8.74
CA ALA A 856 56.48 2.17 7.66
C ALA A 856 57.24 3.44 7.23
N GLN A 857 57.82 4.18 8.17
CA GLN A 857 58.61 5.39 7.88
C GLN A 857 59.87 5.04 7.08
N ARG A 858 60.58 3.95 7.41
CA ARG A 858 61.75 3.47 6.65
C ARG A 858 61.41 3.12 5.20
N VAL A 859 60.24 2.52 4.95
CA VAL A 859 59.77 2.22 3.59
C VAL A 859 59.55 3.53 2.81
N ILE A 860 58.91 4.52 3.44
CA ILE A 860 58.67 5.83 2.81
C ILE A 860 59.97 6.60 2.57
N ASP A 861 60.91 6.60 3.52
CA ASP A 861 62.21 7.25 3.34
C ASP A 861 62.97 6.67 2.15
N GLY A 862 62.88 5.35 1.93
CA GLY A 862 63.42 4.67 0.76
C GLY A 862 62.77 5.17 -0.54
N ILE A 863 61.45 5.27 -0.58
CA ILE A 863 60.68 5.79 -1.72
C ILE A 863 61.06 7.26 -2.00
N GLN A 864 61.12 8.11 -0.97
CA GLN A 864 61.50 9.52 -1.10
C GLN A 864 62.94 9.71 -1.59
N GLN A 865 63.87 8.86 -1.14
CA GLN A 865 65.24 8.87 -1.64
C GLN A 865 65.33 8.46 -3.11
N GLN A 866 64.51 7.50 -3.56
CA GLN A 866 64.43 7.13 -4.98
C GLN A 866 63.91 8.30 -5.83
N TYR A 867 62.82 8.96 -5.41
CA TYR A 867 62.30 10.14 -6.12
C TYR A 867 63.29 11.30 -6.10
N LYS A 868 63.97 11.55 -4.98
CA LYS A 868 65.00 12.60 -4.88
C LYS A 868 66.14 12.35 -5.87
N LYS A 869 66.62 11.11 -5.97
CA LYS A 869 67.65 10.72 -6.96
C LYS A 869 67.19 10.89 -8.41
N MET A 870 65.92 10.61 -8.70
CA MET A 870 65.35 10.79 -10.05
C MET A 870 65.21 12.27 -10.42
N VAL A 871 64.76 13.12 -9.49
CA VAL A 871 64.65 14.57 -9.67
C VAL A 871 66.02 15.21 -9.82
N ASP A 872 66.98 14.82 -8.97
CA ASP A 872 68.36 15.30 -9.06
C ASP A 872 69.01 14.88 -10.39
N ALA A 873 68.74 13.66 -10.89
CA ALA A 873 69.21 13.19 -12.20
C ALA A 873 68.56 13.92 -13.39
N ALA A 874 67.27 14.28 -13.30
CA ALA A 874 66.58 15.08 -14.31
C ALA A 874 67.07 16.54 -14.36
N LEU A 875 67.38 17.14 -13.20
CA LEU A 875 67.95 18.49 -13.09
C LEU A 875 69.40 18.57 -13.61
N GLU A 876 70.16 17.48 -13.54
CA GLU A 876 71.53 17.39 -14.05
C GLU A 876 71.62 17.17 -15.58
N GLY A 877 70.49 17.07 -16.30
CA GLY A 877 70.46 17.01 -17.77
C GLY A 877 71.14 15.79 -18.38
N LYS A 878 71.31 14.70 -17.61
CA LYS A 878 71.97 13.45 -18.05
C LYS A 878 70.96 12.34 -18.33
N VAL A 879 70.03 12.58 -19.26
CA VAL A 879 69.40 11.49 -20.02
C VAL A 879 69.16 11.97 -21.45
N ALA A 880 70.20 11.89 -22.26
CA ALA A 880 70.08 11.74 -23.70
C ALA A 880 70.69 10.38 -24.04
N GLN A 881 69.99 9.60 -24.86
CA GLN A 881 70.40 8.34 -25.47
C GLN A 881 70.41 7.10 -24.56
N GLN A 882 69.22 6.53 -24.30
CA GLN A 882 69.02 5.08 -24.21
C GLN A 882 67.52 4.66 -24.14
N THR A 883 66.64 5.33 -24.89
CA THR A 883 65.18 5.06 -24.82
C THR A 883 64.48 5.10 -26.19
N GLU A 884 65.18 4.80 -27.29
CA GLU A 884 64.58 4.84 -28.64
C GLU A 884 64.18 3.46 -29.21
N GLU A 885 64.27 2.36 -28.45
CA GLU A 885 63.93 1.01 -28.98
C GLU A 885 62.77 0.26 -28.29
N GLU A 886 62.07 0.85 -27.31
CA GLU A 886 60.90 0.20 -26.66
C GLU A 886 59.58 1.02 -26.70
N GLU A 887 59.52 2.12 -27.47
CA GLU A 887 58.29 2.92 -27.68
C GLU A 887 57.54 2.54 -28.97
N MET A 888 57.46 1.24 -29.29
CA MET A 888 56.69 0.78 -30.44
C MET A 888 55.96 -0.52 -30.12
N ASP A 889 55.06 -0.47 -29.14
CA ASP A 889 53.92 -1.38 -28.95
C ASP A 889 52.91 -0.75 -27.97
N GLU A 890 52.48 0.49 -28.22
CA GLU A 890 51.14 0.93 -27.83
C GLU A 890 50.20 0.66 -29.01
N GLU A 891 49.95 -0.62 -29.29
CA GLU A 891 48.76 -1.00 -30.06
C GLU A 891 47.53 -0.61 -29.23
N GLU A 892 46.72 0.27 -29.83
CA GLU A 892 45.35 0.64 -29.49
C GLU A 892 44.74 -0.19 -28.34
N GLU A 893 44.47 0.43 -27.18
CA GLU A 893 43.53 -0.15 -26.21
C GLU A 893 42.18 -0.34 -26.94
N GLU A 894 41.93 -1.56 -27.43
CA GLU A 894 40.63 -1.95 -27.96
C GLU A 894 39.56 -1.59 -26.91
N PRO A 895 38.41 -1.03 -27.34
CA PRO A 895 37.33 -0.73 -26.43
C PRO A 895 36.90 -2.02 -25.74
N ARG A 896 37.06 -2.07 -24.40
CA ARG A 896 36.77 -3.23 -23.56
C ARG A 896 35.33 -3.71 -23.83
N LYS A 897 35.19 -4.77 -24.63
CA LYS A 897 33.90 -5.40 -24.96
C LYS A 897 33.33 -6.08 -23.73
N ILE A 898 32.08 -5.73 -23.41
CA ILE A 898 31.25 -6.36 -22.39
C ILE A 898 30.84 -7.75 -22.89
N ASN A 899 31.35 -8.82 -22.30
CA ASN A 899 30.85 -10.19 -22.53
C ASN A 899 29.86 -10.60 -21.45
N CYS A 900 28.59 -10.72 -21.85
CA CYS A 900 27.60 -11.57 -21.19
C CYS A 900 27.58 -12.95 -21.89
N ALA A 901 28.17 -14.00 -21.29
CA ALA A 901 27.70 -15.41 -21.35
C ALA A 901 28.73 -16.45 -20.81
N ALA A 902 28.19 -17.39 -20.03
CA ALA A 902 28.50 -18.80 -19.71
C ALA A 902 29.88 -19.48 -20.00
N GLU A 903 30.38 -20.16 -18.94
CA GLU A 903 31.11 -21.45 -18.81
C GLU A 903 32.15 -21.92 -19.86
N ALA A 904 33.39 -22.19 -19.42
CA ALA A 904 33.99 -23.55 -19.27
C ALA A 904 35.55 -23.55 -19.23
N GLY A 905 36.11 -24.15 -18.17
CA GLY A 905 37.32 -25.00 -18.06
C GLY A 905 38.67 -24.68 -18.73
N GLY A 906 39.75 -24.73 -17.93
CA GLY A 906 41.12 -25.06 -18.38
C GLY A 906 42.23 -24.55 -17.46
N ASP A 907 42.86 -25.46 -16.69
CA ASP A 907 44.10 -25.27 -15.92
C ASP A 907 45.32 -25.00 -16.82
N GLU A 908 46.32 -24.25 -16.32
CA GLU A 908 47.72 -24.70 -16.16
C GLU A 908 48.60 -23.61 -15.51
N ASP A 909 49.30 -24.01 -14.44
CA ASP A 909 50.41 -23.29 -13.78
C ASP A 909 51.67 -23.27 -14.68
N ILE A 910 52.53 -22.24 -14.56
CA ILE A 910 53.97 -22.37 -14.24
C ILE A 910 54.63 -20.99 -14.07
N SER A 911 55.33 -20.90 -12.94
CA SER A 911 56.25 -19.88 -12.45
C SER A 911 57.45 -19.60 -13.37
N SER A 912 57.85 -18.33 -13.48
CA SER A 912 59.27 -17.97 -13.31
C SER A 912 59.44 -16.52 -12.86
N SER A 913 60.21 -16.38 -11.79
CA SER A 913 60.71 -15.14 -11.20
C SER A 913 61.87 -14.57 -12.02
N GLU A 914 61.91 -13.25 -12.24
CA GLU A 914 63.14 -12.47 -12.08
C GLU A 914 62.82 -10.98 -11.94
N GLU A 915 63.54 -10.35 -11.01
CA GLU A 915 63.43 -8.96 -10.57
C GLU A 915 63.98 -8.02 -11.65
N ASN A 916 63.28 -6.91 -11.95
CA ASN A 916 63.95 -5.70 -12.44
C ASN A 916 63.14 -4.41 -12.18
N VAL A 917 63.88 -3.41 -11.72
CA VAL A 917 63.47 -2.11 -11.17
C VAL A 917 63.34 -1.09 -12.31
N VAL A 918 62.20 -0.40 -12.47
CA VAL A 918 62.16 0.87 -13.25
C VAL A 918 61.13 1.89 -12.72
N SER A 919 61.65 3.10 -12.54
CA SER A 919 61.10 4.45 -12.38
C SER A 919 59.77 4.81 -13.04
N ILE A 920 58.98 5.68 -12.39
CA ILE A 920 57.93 6.52 -13.02
C ILE A 920 58.02 7.92 -12.41
N HIS A 921 58.42 8.91 -13.21
CA HIS A 921 57.79 10.23 -13.26
C HIS A 921 58.18 10.93 -14.56
N ASP A 922 57.18 11.53 -15.21
CA ASP A 922 57.36 12.54 -16.24
C ASP A 922 56.46 13.75 -15.91
N GLU A 923 57.02 14.94 -16.10
CA GLU A 923 56.42 16.25 -15.85
C GLU A 923 56.20 16.97 -17.19
N ASN A 924 54.99 17.51 -17.39
CA ASN A 924 54.63 18.77 -18.05
C ASN A 924 53.10 18.93 -17.83
N GLU A 925 52.50 20.09 -17.54
CA GLU A 925 52.68 21.43 -18.05
C GLU A 925 52.29 22.50 -17.00
N ARG A 926 52.87 23.71 -17.11
CA ARG A 926 52.53 24.92 -16.34
C ARG A 926 51.86 25.97 -17.23
N VAL A 927 50.87 26.70 -16.69
CA VAL A 927 50.51 28.06 -17.14
C VAL A 927 50.22 28.96 -15.91
N ARG A 928 50.58 30.25 -15.99
CA ARG A 928 50.70 31.25 -14.89
C ARG A 928 50.09 32.59 -15.33
N VAL A 929 49.33 33.34 -14.50
CA VAL A 929 49.21 34.84 -14.46
C VAL A 929 48.57 35.29 -13.10
N HIS A 930 49.28 35.92 -12.13
CA HIS A 930 49.30 37.36 -11.66
C HIS A 930 47.92 38.06 -11.47
N THR A 931 47.55 38.88 -10.45
CA THR A 931 48.18 39.53 -9.26
C THR A 931 47.09 40.24 -8.40
N ASN A 932 47.42 40.50 -7.12
CA ASN A 932 46.99 41.60 -6.21
C ASN A 932 45.58 41.64 -5.59
N ARG A 933 45.55 41.78 -4.25
CA ARG A 933 44.38 41.97 -3.38
C ARG A 933 44.45 43.38 -2.75
N VAL A 934 43.37 44.16 -2.88
CA VAL A 934 43.17 45.45 -2.19
C VAL A 934 42.24 45.21 -1.00
N LEU A 935 42.58 45.74 0.17
CA LEU A 935 41.76 45.73 1.40
C LEU A 935 40.95 47.03 1.48
N LEU A 936 39.64 46.93 1.74
CA LEU A 936 38.75 48.07 1.91
C LEU A 936 38.57 48.45 3.39
N PRO A 937 38.50 49.75 3.74
CA PRO A 937 38.43 50.25 5.13
C PRO A 937 37.14 49.95 5.92
N GLU A 938 36.16 49.23 5.36
CA GLU A 938 34.93 48.86 6.08
C GLU A 938 35.12 47.61 6.97
N ASP A 939 36.11 46.78 6.68
CA ASP A 939 36.41 45.55 7.43
C ASP A 939 36.99 45.83 8.83
N GLU A 940 37.57 47.02 9.07
CA GLU A 940 38.08 47.42 10.39
C GLU A 940 37.00 47.95 11.34
N LEU A 941 35.84 48.38 10.82
CA LEU A 941 34.71 48.85 11.65
C LEU A 941 33.87 47.69 12.18
N PHE A 942 33.81 46.57 11.46
CA PHE A 942 33.10 45.36 11.87
C PHE A 942 33.79 44.65 13.06
N VAL A 943 35.12 44.56 13.02
CA VAL A 943 35.91 43.92 14.09
C VAL A 943 35.82 44.71 15.40
N ARG A 944 35.76 46.05 15.34
CA ARG A 944 35.60 46.90 16.53
C ARG A 944 34.22 46.82 17.19
N GLN A 945 33.15 46.55 16.43
CA GLN A 945 31.80 46.38 17.00
C GLN A 945 31.60 45.00 17.62
N LEU A 946 32.28 43.97 17.12
CA LEU A 946 32.20 42.60 17.64
C LEU A 946 32.88 42.44 19.01
N GLU A 947 33.92 43.24 19.30
CA GLU A 947 34.61 43.21 20.60
C GLU A 947 33.82 43.88 21.74
N GLN A 948 32.85 44.74 21.43
CA GLN A 948 32.04 45.45 22.44
C GLN A 948 30.81 44.67 22.94
N SER A 949 30.43 43.55 22.32
CA SER A 949 29.23 42.78 22.70
C SER A 949 29.49 41.58 23.64
N LYS A 950 30.75 41.35 24.06
CA LYS A 950 31.12 40.23 24.95
C LYS A 950 30.92 40.46 26.46
N THR A 951 30.33 41.57 26.89
CA THR A 951 29.97 41.78 28.30
C THR A 951 28.45 41.84 28.45
N ASN A 952 27.81 40.67 28.57
CA ASN A 952 26.59 40.42 29.39
C ASN A 952 26.17 38.95 29.22
N ALA A 953 26.45 38.13 30.24
CA ALA A 953 26.04 36.73 30.32
C ALA A 953 24.69 36.62 31.06
N VAL A 954 23.75 35.85 30.49
CA VAL A 954 22.59 35.28 31.22
C VAL A 954 22.42 33.82 30.77
N SER A 955 22.22 32.96 31.77
CA SER A 955 22.12 31.49 31.75
C SER A 955 20.80 30.94 31.18
N VAL A 956 20.84 29.76 30.55
CA VAL A 956 19.67 28.91 30.22
C VAL A 956 19.94 27.47 30.72
N PRO A 957 18.94 26.73 31.25
CA PRO A 957 19.12 25.54 32.08
C PRO A 957 19.18 24.22 31.30
N VAL A 958 19.82 23.22 31.92
CA VAL A 958 19.96 21.83 31.46
C VAL A 958 18.73 21.01 31.85
N SER A 959 18.17 20.24 30.91
CA SER A 959 17.20 19.17 31.20
C SER A 959 17.87 17.80 31.00
N GLU A 960 17.75 16.94 32.01
CA GLU A 960 18.31 15.59 32.07
C GLU A 960 17.64 14.64 31.06
N ILE A 961 18.46 13.89 30.31
CA ILE A 961 18.01 12.79 29.45
C ILE A 961 18.24 11.48 30.21
N THR A 962 17.15 10.84 30.63
CA THR A 962 17.16 9.47 31.18
C THR A 962 17.15 8.45 30.04
N VAL A 963 18.16 7.57 30.01
CA VAL A 963 18.27 6.47 29.03
C VAL A 963 17.41 5.29 29.47
N PRO A 964 16.56 4.72 28.60
CA PRO A 964 15.70 3.58 28.92
C PRO A 964 16.49 2.30 29.27
N THR A 965 15.97 1.55 30.24
CA THR A 965 16.55 0.31 30.81
C THR A 965 16.73 -0.83 29.80
N SER A 966 16.10 -0.75 28.62
CA SER A 966 16.23 -1.73 27.53
C SER A 966 17.60 -1.70 26.82
N ALA A 967 18.34 -0.59 26.91
CA ALA A 967 19.67 -0.47 26.29
C ALA A 967 20.79 -1.20 27.07
N ARG A 968 20.54 -1.66 28.31
CA ARG A 968 21.56 -2.31 29.16
C ARG A 968 21.68 -3.83 29.02
N GLN A 969 20.76 -4.52 28.32
CA GLN A 969 20.72 -5.99 28.30
C GLN A 969 21.24 -6.68 27.03
N LYS A 970 21.77 -5.95 26.04
CA LYS A 970 22.26 -6.55 24.78
C LYS A 970 23.73 -7.04 24.79
N PHE A 971 24.43 -7.03 25.93
CA PHE A 971 25.76 -7.61 26.03
C PHE A 971 25.83 -8.70 27.10
N HIS A 972 25.30 -9.89 26.80
CA HIS A 972 25.81 -11.18 27.30
C HIS A 972 24.94 -12.33 26.75
N ARG A 973 25.44 -13.08 25.76
CA ARG A 973 25.01 -14.46 25.49
C ARG A 973 26.19 -15.38 25.77
N SER A 974 26.11 -16.18 26.84
CA SER A 974 27.04 -17.28 27.10
C SER A 974 26.55 -18.55 26.40
N ILE A 975 27.47 -19.29 25.78
CA ILE A 975 27.22 -20.59 25.16
C ILE A 975 27.46 -21.67 26.23
N ALA A 976 26.46 -22.50 26.54
CA ALA A 976 26.58 -23.65 27.43
C ALA A 976 26.44 -24.95 26.62
N PHE A 977 27.33 -25.92 26.86
CA PHE A 977 27.25 -27.27 26.30
C PHE A 977 26.63 -28.22 27.32
N ASP A 978 25.69 -29.05 26.86
CA ASP A 978 24.95 -30.01 27.69
C ASP A 978 25.84 -31.21 28.08
N ALA A 979 25.80 -31.61 29.35
CA ALA A 979 26.62 -32.66 29.93
C ALA A 979 25.74 -33.71 30.63
N SER A 980 25.39 -34.77 29.91
CA SER A 980 24.98 -36.08 30.45
C SER A 980 24.86 -37.05 29.26
N THR A 981 25.28 -38.32 29.24
CA THR A 981 25.55 -39.37 30.23
C THR A 981 26.48 -40.43 29.60
N ARG A 982 27.41 -41.02 30.37
CA ARG A 982 27.82 -42.45 30.28
C ARG A 982 28.74 -42.81 31.45
N ASP A 983 28.18 -43.55 32.41
CA ASP A 983 28.91 -44.27 33.47
C ASP A 983 29.72 -45.42 32.89
N ILE A 984 31.04 -45.49 33.13
CA ILE A 984 31.80 -46.76 33.29
C ILE A 984 32.91 -46.56 34.35
N LYS A 985 33.09 -47.62 35.14
CA LYS A 985 33.82 -47.78 36.41
C LYS A 985 35.36 -47.66 36.34
N SER A 986 35.90 -47.17 37.46
CA SER A 986 37.23 -47.34 38.08
C SER A 986 38.27 -48.26 37.42
N GLY A 987 39.49 -47.72 37.21
CA GLY A 987 40.73 -48.49 37.12
C GLY A 987 41.85 -47.77 36.35
N ASP A 988 42.94 -47.46 37.07
CA ASP A 988 44.30 -47.14 36.63
C ASP A 988 44.66 -45.76 36.02
N ILE A 989 45.60 -45.13 36.71
CA ILE A 989 46.36 -43.93 36.38
C ILE A 989 47.42 -44.33 35.33
N LEU A 990 47.43 -43.67 34.17
CA LEU A 990 48.61 -43.24 33.40
C LEU A 990 48.17 -42.55 32.08
N ASP A 991 48.68 -41.33 31.87
CA ASP A 991 48.73 -40.50 30.66
C ASP A 991 47.58 -40.57 29.63
N SER A 992 46.76 -39.52 29.57
CA SER A 992 45.98 -39.18 28.37
C SER A 992 45.79 -37.68 28.25
N GLY A 993 46.15 -37.11 27.09
CA GLY A 993 46.11 -35.69 26.78
C GLY A 993 44.73 -35.03 26.97
N THR A 994 44.75 -33.75 27.30
CA THR A 994 43.57 -32.87 27.35
C THR A 994 42.96 -32.70 25.95
N GLU A 995 42.00 -33.54 25.60
CA GLU A 995 41.15 -33.34 24.42
C GLU A 995 40.24 -32.10 24.64
N THR A 996 40.39 -31.09 23.78
CA THR A 996 39.47 -29.94 23.70
C THR A 996 38.48 -30.14 22.55
N ARG A 997 37.19 -29.91 22.80
CA ARG A 997 36.13 -30.00 21.77
C ARG A 997 35.83 -28.62 21.19
N MET A 998 36.07 -28.45 19.89
CA MET A 998 35.72 -27.23 19.12
C MET A 998 34.49 -27.50 18.24
N ALA A 999 33.59 -26.54 18.08
CA ALA A 999 32.45 -26.65 17.17
C ALA A 999 32.76 -25.96 15.83
N ILE A 1000 32.78 -26.73 14.73
CA ILE A 1000 32.99 -26.23 13.38
C ILE A 1000 31.66 -26.13 12.65
N LEU A 1001 31.46 -25.00 11.96
CA LEU A 1001 30.26 -24.70 11.19
C LEU A 1001 30.35 -25.41 9.83
N THR A 1002 29.49 -26.41 9.60
CA THR A 1002 29.47 -27.23 8.38
C THR A 1002 28.14 -27.07 7.65
N ARG A 1003 28.10 -27.32 6.33
CA ARG A 1003 26.85 -27.30 5.55
C ARG A 1003 26.16 -28.65 5.61
N GLY A 1004 24.93 -28.69 6.11
CA GLY A 1004 24.06 -29.87 6.10
C GLY A 1004 23.29 -30.03 4.79
N LYS A 1005 22.73 -31.23 4.54
CA LYS A 1005 21.83 -31.47 3.40
C LYS A 1005 20.65 -30.49 3.47
N GLY A 1006 20.45 -29.71 2.40
CA GLY A 1006 19.47 -28.63 2.33
C GLY A 1006 20.04 -27.21 2.50
N ASN A 1007 21.36 -27.02 2.41
CA ASN A 1007 22.03 -25.71 2.45
C ASN A 1007 21.86 -24.91 3.76
N LYS A 1008 21.41 -25.56 4.85
CA LYS A 1008 21.42 -24.98 6.20
C LYS A 1008 22.75 -25.27 6.89
N THR A 1009 23.30 -24.25 7.56
CA THR A 1009 24.53 -24.35 8.34
C THR A 1009 24.28 -25.04 9.68
N VAL A 1010 25.08 -26.04 10.01
CA VAL A 1010 24.99 -26.84 11.24
C VAL A 1010 26.37 -26.87 11.93
N LEU A 1011 26.40 -26.57 13.22
CA LEU A 1011 27.59 -26.67 14.07
C LEU A 1011 27.86 -28.13 14.45
N LYS A 1012 29.05 -28.64 14.12
CA LYS A 1012 29.49 -30.00 14.43
C LYS A 1012 30.71 -29.94 15.34
N ALA A 1013 30.65 -30.56 16.52
CA ALA A 1013 31.77 -30.63 17.45
C ALA A 1013 32.81 -31.65 16.98
N ILE A 1014 34.09 -31.26 16.95
CA ILE A 1014 35.25 -32.09 16.66
C ILE A 1014 36.18 -32.02 17.87
N ALA A 1015 36.63 -33.18 18.36
CA ALA A 1015 37.64 -33.27 19.39
C ALA A 1015 39.03 -33.14 18.74
N MET A 1016 39.87 -32.25 19.29
CA MET A 1016 41.26 -32.07 18.88
C MET A 1016 42.15 -31.99 20.12
N ASP A 1017 43.33 -32.58 20.06
CA ASP A 1017 44.40 -32.39 21.03
C ASP A 1017 45.02 -30.98 20.81
N ALA A 1018 44.79 -30.06 21.74
CA ALA A 1018 45.30 -28.69 21.63
C ALA A 1018 46.74 -28.55 22.17
N PRO A 1019 47.59 -27.75 21.50
CA PRO A 1019 48.93 -27.41 22.00
C PRO A 1019 48.86 -26.53 23.27
N SER A 1020 49.76 -26.78 24.22
CA SER A 1020 49.80 -26.20 25.58
C SER A 1020 49.68 -24.67 25.66
N PHE A 1021 50.16 -23.95 24.65
CA PHE A 1021 50.10 -22.48 24.57
C PHE A 1021 48.66 -21.92 24.49
N LEU A 1022 47.74 -22.65 23.87
CA LEU A 1022 46.35 -22.18 23.68
C LEU A 1022 45.54 -22.31 24.98
N THR A 1023 45.86 -23.31 25.81
CA THR A 1023 45.27 -23.52 27.13
C THR A 1023 45.77 -22.47 28.14
N GLU A 1024 47.05 -22.11 28.09
CA GLU A 1024 47.63 -21.06 28.93
C GLU A 1024 47.06 -19.67 28.60
N THR A 1025 46.94 -19.33 27.32
CA THR A 1025 46.35 -18.04 26.88
C THR A 1025 44.86 -17.95 27.22
N TRP A 1026 44.10 -19.05 27.11
CA TRP A 1026 42.70 -19.08 27.51
C TRP A 1026 42.53 -18.89 29.02
N ASN A 1027 43.37 -19.53 29.84
CA ASN A 1027 43.32 -19.39 31.29
C ASN A 1027 43.73 -17.98 31.73
N ALA A 1028 44.74 -17.39 31.10
CA ALA A 1028 45.16 -15.99 31.34
C ALA A 1028 44.03 -15.00 30.99
N GLN A 1029 43.31 -15.23 29.89
CA GLN A 1029 42.17 -14.40 29.50
C GLN A 1029 41.02 -14.51 30.51
N ARG A 1030 40.70 -15.71 30.98
CA ARG A 1030 39.67 -15.94 32.02
C ARG A 1030 40.03 -15.30 33.35
N GLU A 1031 41.30 -15.31 33.72
CA GLU A 1031 41.78 -14.68 34.96
C GLU A 1031 41.77 -13.16 34.87
N LYS A 1032 42.03 -12.60 33.68
CA LYS A 1032 41.87 -11.17 33.39
C LYS A 1032 40.41 -10.73 33.48
N GLU A 1033 39.49 -11.47 32.86
CA GLU A 1033 38.04 -11.19 32.94
C GLU A 1033 37.53 -11.28 34.39
N ARG A 1034 38.05 -12.21 35.20
CA ARG A 1034 37.69 -12.32 36.62
C ARG A 1034 38.19 -11.12 37.45
N LYS A 1035 39.37 -10.56 37.12
CA LYS A 1035 39.92 -9.35 37.74
C LYS A 1035 39.12 -8.10 37.32
N GLU A 1036 38.73 -8.01 36.06
CA GLU A 1036 37.88 -6.91 35.56
C GLU A 1036 36.48 -6.96 36.19
N PHE A 1037 35.88 -8.14 36.32
CA PHE A 1037 34.59 -8.32 36.97
C PHE A 1037 34.62 -7.97 38.47
N THR A 1038 35.71 -8.29 39.17
CA THR A 1038 35.88 -7.92 40.59
C THR A 1038 36.12 -6.43 40.78
N ALA A 1039 36.86 -5.78 39.89
CA ALA A 1039 37.02 -4.32 39.87
C ALA A 1039 35.68 -3.61 39.59
N HIS A 1040 34.91 -4.11 38.61
CA HIS A 1040 33.59 -3.55 38.27
C HIS A 1040 32.58 -3.72 39.42
N LYS A 1041 32.62 -4.86 40.12
CA LYS A 1041 31.82 -5.09 41.33
C LYS A 1041 32.19 -4.11 42.45
N HIS A 1042 33.48 -3.83 42.64
CA HIS A 1042 33.93 -2.90 43.69
C HIS A 1042 33.52 -1.45 43.39
N ILE A 1043 33.60 -1.01 42.13
CA ILE A 1043 33.15 0.31 41.69
C ILE A 1043 31.63 0.46 41.86
N THR A 1044 30.86 -0.58 41.50
CA THR A 1044 29.40 -0.56 41.63
C THR A 1044 28.95 -0.49 43.09
N LEU A 1045 29.62 -1.22 43.98
CA LEU A 1045 29.33 -1.17 45.42
C LEU A 1045 29.70 0.19 46.02
N SER A 1046 30.84 0.78 45.63
CA SER A 1046 31.24 2.12 46.06
C SER A 1046 30.29 3.22 45.57
N MET A 1047 29.73 3.07 44.36
CA MET A 1047 28.75 4.01 43.81
C MET A 1047 27.41 3.94 44.56
N ASN A 1048 26.95 2.73 44.88
CA ASN A 1048 25.75 2.54 45.69
C ASN A 1048 25.92 3.03 47.13
N GLU A 1049 27.09 2.87 47.73
CA GLU A 1049 27.38 3.40 49.06
C GLU A 1049 27.38 4.94 49.08
N ARG A 1050 27.86 5.61 48.02
CA ARG A 1050 27.75 7.07 47.88
C ARG A 1050 26.32 7.53 47.68
N MET A 1051 25.55 6.88 46.81
CA MET A 1051 24.13 7.20 46.61
C MET A 1051 23.31 7.04 47.91
N MET A 1052 23.62 6.02 48.73
CA MET A 1052 22.97 5.83 50.03
C MET A 1052 23.40 6.85 51.10
N MET A 1053 24.57 7.50 50.94
CA MET A 1053 24.99 8.61 51.80
C MET A 1053 24.31 9.92 51.37
N ASP A 1054 24.24 10.19 50.06
CA ASP A 1054 23.56 11.36 49.50
C ASP A 1054 22.04 11.31 49.78
N ASP A 1055 21.41 10.13 49.70
CA ASP A 1055 19.99 9.94 50.05
C ASP A 1055 19.73 10.14 51.56
N ASN A 1056 20.68 9.75 52.43
CA ASN A 1056 20.56 9.97 53.88
C ASN A 1056 20.81 11.42 54.29
N GLU A 1057 21.68 12.16 53.61
CA GLU A 1057 21.86 13.60 53.85
C GLU A 1057 20.61 14.39 53.43
N SER A 1058 19.97 14.02 52.31
CA SER A 1058 18.72 14.66 51.83
C SER A 1058 17.49 14.45 52.72
N LEU A 1059 17.52 13.45 53.62
CA LEU A 1059 16.47 13.16 54.60
C LEU A 1059 16.68 13.86 55.95
N SER A 1060 17.81 14.57 56.12
CA SER A 1060 18.21 15.21 57.38
C SER A 1060 18.20 16.75 57.35
N GLU A 1061 17.77 17.35 56.24
CA GLU A 1061 17.48 18.80 56.11
C GLU A 1061 15.98 19.12 56.23
#